data_AF-A0A8J2M675-F1
#
_entry.id   AF-A0A8J2M675-F1
#
_cell.length_a   1.000
_cell.length_b   1.000
_cell.length_c   1.000
_cell.angle_alpha   90.00
_cell.angle_beta   90.00
_cell.angle_gamma   90.00
#
_symmetry.space_group_name_H-M   'P 1'
#
loop_
_entity.id
_entity.type
_entity.pdbx_description
1 polymer ?
#
loop_
_entity_poly.entity_id
_entity_poly.type
_entity_poly.pdbx_seq_one_letter_code
_entity_poly.pdbx_strand_id
1 'polypeptide(L)'
;MSSKTIPEIPSKSIGTENTYSTINYRKKGLNDDMPKYATLTKIRKAAKFERLTNHRKQEWLESGTENGFIRLYAPVGSRSLIYPATLQTTVQDICSILGFESLYLQIGGSKISNLTAGAYPLQLQNQILSNIGYETQAECMAAGDALHLTHLFCFFIGRPEQAASGEASNEILIAWCHVRKGRLLQKWIKRRCTLYNGTIRIEHDNGDEILLLSRYRVDVTEGSRGKYLRLTDSSNVYNLHFEAIGEMNLWLTRLLQTQMAPNCDLSDHRLLLLPDELFSVGVIRQIVTLNLRRNSLQFRPSNQIQNPLLGWLDDVGRLHSLRSLNIADNSLYHFPISVTHLNNLTELILSGNRMSYIPAQIAELINLTVLNVSNNWLQTVPEELSQCVMLSKLDLSFNRFNQIPDILFTLKRIQHLEMAGNNIEVSALHFLPCIHAPKIDLRRNALTGTVRLTSFICFALTELDIRDNVNLLELDLSNLHTIQIVHCERLHLTNLQVNGTNLKYLYADNNELSQAIIMPVPIHLVIFSISFNRFTSLPEWLTDLQHIETISVHHNLILYLPHRIFMNVSKLKNLYANNNKIEHLPDVIENCSLEVLSLHNNRINALPNELLKAANKLKNLNVSCNQLKRLPTANTMLDLNRLQFLRAAQNFLDESVISVVVSCRRLRFLDLSYNHLKFFDDSCLSRLVALEEVNLSANHLTSVATSFTQLPNLQVLRIHSNDITAIPDFSQSPQLHLLDISNNEFRDLDTNLCMAKTLKHLDLTCNYMLQIDTDNIKPKKEGQAVSVVNVGSECNCNTFHVGFSESAGQRNKLCVRQLRSNSNMKAIFGIIDGGNNDQIARIVIEKLNEFLQKQALINAYTLKMALIYAHEHLGQIGERLGAAAMLVKIEQHRLFFATVGSIRAVLCRSGNALQLPSQAITVTSEDYIQLRTGNATLNQDNLIDGICLSASSLGFSFLYPAVLPKSHQDTVELTEADEFIIISSRALWKYITPQDAVENIRTTHNPQIAAKKLQDILQAFEYVGNVSIIVIRFKRIQEECCYRNRIPERSSTMVKPTCSKSGINLLRNIEERLEQISEAINKIDDDSNNNCPVFQLWSKKGSFSTLELMPNNIDSSWPSGSSIISKCSTSRGVSPSSAPPDPHNDQILTDRFSIRKKIDMYDRLSAVAIADSKERFQRARSNVSEQLRLRTPEGKIMKLYKV
;
A
#
# COMPACT_ATOMS: atom_id res chain seq x y z
N MET A 1 -70.92 -0.08 33.21
CA MET A 1 -71.71 1.10 33.60
C MET A 1 -71.57 2.16 32.51
N SER A 2 -72.71 2.68 32.04
CA SER A 2 -72.95 4.06 31.52
C SER A 2 -71.84 4.70 30.65
N SER A 3 -71.98 4.74 29.31
CA SER A 3 -72.72 5.76 28.52
C SER A 3 -72.01 7.12 28.44
N LYS A 4 -71.95 7.88 27.33
CA LYS A 4 -72.89 7.97 26.19
C LYS A 4 -72.25 8.75 25.01
N THR A 5 -72.44 8.27 23.78
CA THR A 5 -72.72 9.03 22.52
C THR A 5 -71.83 10.17 21.98
N ILE A 6 -71.63 10.10 20.66
CA ILE A 6 -71.00 11.05 19.70
C ILE A 6 -71.95 12.23 19.37
N PRO A 7 -71.45 13.37 18.84
CA PRO A 7 -71.97 13.82 17.53
C PRO A 7 -70.88 14.27 16.53
N GLU A 8 -70.92 13.61 15.37
CA GLU A 8 -70.88 14.10 13.98
C GLU A 8 -70.05 15.34 13.59
N ILE A 9 -69.13 15.12 12.64
CA ILE A 9 -68.69 16.14 11.66
C ILE A 9 -69.16 15.65 10.27
N PRO A 10 -69.85 16.48 9.46
CA PRO A 10 -70.50 16.03 8.23
C PRO A 10 -69.54 15.83 7.04
N SER A 11 -69.96 14.97 6.12
CA SER A 11 -69.30 14.62 4.86
C SER A 11 -69.59 15.59 3.69
N LYS A 12 -68.78 15.49 2.61
CA LYS A 12 -68.93 16.10 1.25
C LYS A 12 -68.44 17.56 1.12
N SER A 13 -67.95 18.04 -0.03
CA SER A 13 -67.37 17.41 -1.25
C SER A 13 -66.82 18.49 -2.20
N ILE A 14 -65.73 18.18 -2.92
CA ILE A 14 -65.38 18.60 -4.31
C ILE A 14 -65.79 20.01 -4.81
N GLY A 15 -64.82 20.83 -5.23
CA GLY A 15 -65.01 22.03 -6.06
C GLY A 15 -63.88 23.07 -5.88
N THR A 16 -62.73 22.92 -6.53
CA THR A 16 -62.35 23.58 -7.82
C THR A 16 -62.11 25.09 -7.76
N GLU A 17 -60.83 25.43 -7.98
CA GLU A 17 -60.33 26.61 -8.73
C GLU A 17 -60.23 28.02 -8.10
N ASN A 18 -58.96 28.43 -7.97
CA ASN A 18 -58.35 29.63 -8.57
C ASN A 18 -58.45 31.04 -7.94
N THR A 19 -57.31 31.73 -8.11
CA THR A 19 -57.04 33.19 -8.12
C THR A 19 -56.82 34.00 -6.82
N TYR A 20 -55.75 34.81 -6.89
CA TYR A 20 -55.46 36.15 -6.33
C TYR A 20 -56.38 36.75 -5.23
N SER A 21 -55.92 37.51 -4.22
CA SER A 21 -54.58 38.04 -3.87
C SER A 21 -54.61 38.79 -2.52
N THR A 22 -53.45 38.90 -1.87
CA THR A 22 -52.99 39.97 -0.94
C THR A 22 -53.92 40.66 0.09
N ILE A 23 -53.59 40.43 1.37
CA ILE A 23 -53.18 41.44 2.40
C ILE A 23 -54.21 42.49 2.88
N ASN A 24 -54.58 42.46 4.18
CA ASN A 24 -54.04 43.47 5.13
C ASN A 24 -54.11 43.12 6.64
N TYR A 25 -53.29 43.82 7.42
CA TYR A 25 -52.93 43.57 8.84
C TYR A 25 -53.64 44.48 9.86
N ARG A 26 -53.75 44.00 11.11
CA ARG A 26 -53.38 44.68 12.39
C ARG A 26 -53.32 43.61 13.52
N LYS A 27 -52.15 43.32 14.11
CA LYS A 27 -51.54 43.88 15.35
C LYS A 27 -52.44 43.68 16.60
N LYS A 28 -51.96 43.24 17.78
CA LYS A 28 -50.61 43.39 18.39
C LYS A 28 -50.38 42.49 19.65
N GLY A 29 -49.12 42.19 20.00
CA GLY A 29 -48.61 41.80 21.35
C GLY A 29 -48.62 40.29 21.69
N LEU A 30 -47.70 39.72 22.49
CA LEU A 30 -46.47 40.23 23.15
C LEU A 30 -45.46 39.05 23.40
N ASN A 31 -44.17 39.40 23.51
CA ASN A 31 -42.91 38.69 23.80
C ASN A 31 -42.88 37.22 24.30
N ASP A 32 -41.91 36.42 23.80
CA ASP A 32 -40.65 36.10 24.52
C ASP A 32 -39.55 35.55 23.59
N ASP A 33 -38.30 35.50 24.07
CA ASP A 33 -37.06 35.45 23.26
C ASP A 33 -36.62 34.06 22.75
N MET A 34 -36.34 33.96 21.44
CA MET A 34 -35.50 32.91 20.82
C MET A 34 -34.80 33.46 19.55
N PRO A 35 -33.49 33.21 19.34
CA PRO A 35 -32.75 33.71 18.18
C PRO A 35 -33.09 32.94 16.88
N LYS A 36 -33.24 33.66 15.78
CA LYS A 36 -33.73 33.13 14.49
C LYS A 36 -32.61 32.95 13.46
N TYR A 37 -32.24 31.71 13.12
CA TYR A 37 -31.26 31.45 12.05
C TYR A 37 -31.54 30.18 11.23
N ALA A 38 -31.76 30.33 9.91
CA ALA A 38 -31.40 29.35 8.87
C ALA A 38 -31.66 29.91 7.46
N THR A 39 -30.79 29.71 6.45
CA THR A 39 -31.14 29.97 5.04
C THR A 39 -30.61 28.94 4.05
N LEU A 40 -31.53 28.32 3.29
CA LEU A 40 -31.31 27.96 1.89
C LEU A 40 -32.61 28.12 1.10
N THR A 41 -32.74 29.23 0.37
CA THR A 41 -33.98 29.56 -0.35
C THR A 41 -34.05 28.96 -1.75
N LYS A 42 -34.99 28.00 -1.88
CA LYS A 42 -36.13 28.11 -2.80
C LYS A 42 -37.42 27.76 -2.04
N ILE A 43 -37.92 28.69 -1.22
CA ILE A 43 -39.19 28.55 -0.49
C ILE A 43 -40.09 29.76 -0.80
N ARG A 44 -41.38 29.52 -1.07
CA ARG A 44 -42.36 30.48 -1.62
C ARG A 44 -42.84 31.58 -0.66
N LYS A 45 -42.33 31.67 0.57
CA LYS A 45 -42.48 32.83 1.46
C LYS A 45 -41.12 33.16 2.07
N ALA A 46 -40.57 34.32 1.73
CA ALA A 46 -39.27 34.75 2.21
C ALA A 46 -39.39 35.32 3.63
N ALA A 47 -39.08 34.51 4.64
CA ALA A 47 -38.47 35.06 5.85
C ALA A 47 -37.12 35.68 5.43
N LYS A 48 -36.91 36.97 5.74
CA LYS A 48 -35.61 37.61 5.57
C LYS A 48 -34.66 37.07 6.64
N PHE A 49 -33.86 36.08 6.27
CA PHE A 49 -32.83 35.54 7.13
C PHE A 49 -31.55 36.36 6.99
N GLU A 50 -30.97 36.78 8.12
CA GLU A 50 -29.68 37.47 8.15
C GLU A 50 -28.52 36.48 8.01
N ARG A 51 -27.44 36.95 7.38
CA ARG A 51 -26.19 36.19 7.29
C ARG A 51 -25.52 36.17 8.67
N LEU A 52 -25.31 34.98 9.23
CA LEU A 52 -24.53 34.80 10.47
C LEU A 52 -23.14 35.43 10.31
N THR A 53 -22.91 36.53 11.03
CA THR A 53 -21.60 37.19 11.15
C THR A 53 -20.71 36.41 12.11
N ASN A 54 -19.39 36.57 12.00
CA ASN A 54 -18.44 35.86 12.89
C ASN A 54 -18.68 36.21 14.37
N HIS A 55 -19.01 37.47 14.67
CA HIS A 55 -19.39 37.92 16.02
C HIS A 55 -20.54 37.10 16.61
N ARG A 56 -21.65 36.96 15.87
CA ARG A 56 -22.82 36.17 16.31
C ARG A 56 -22.55 34.67 16.44
N LYS A 57 -21.51 34.15 15.78
CA LYS A 57 -21.07 32.77 15.99
C LYS A 57 -20.29 32.62 17.29
N GLN A 58 -19.44 33.59 17.62
CA GLN A 58 -18.71 33.61 18.90
C GLN A 58 -19.70 33.77 20.06
N GLU A 59 -20.65 34.71 20.00
CA GLU A 59 -21.73 34.88 20.99
C GLU A 59 -22.54 33.58 21.20
N TRP A 60 -22.78 32.79 20.15
CA TRP A 60 -23.49 31.51 20.27
C TRP A 60 -22.66 30.42 20.97
N LEU A 61 -21.37 30.32 20.66
CA LEU A 61 -20.46 29.37 21.30
C LEU A 61 -20.15 29.76 22.76
N GLU A 62 -20.09 31.06 23.06
CA GLU A 62 -19.84 31.61 24.40
C GLU A 62 -21.08 31.53 25.32
N SER A 63 -22.29 31.48 24.76
CA SER A 63 -23.54 31.45 25.55
C SER A 63 -23.91 30.09 26.14
N GLY A 64 -23.20 29.00 25.80
CA GLY A 64 -23.46 27.68 26.40
C GLY A 64 -22.48 26.60 25.95
N THR A 65 -22.04 25.77 26.89
CA THR A 65 -21.06 24.68 26.66
C THR A 65 -21.59 23.52 25.81
N GLU A 66 -22.91 23.45 25.58
CA GLU A 66 -23.53 22.48 24.68
C GLU A 66 -23.77 23.01 23.25
N ASN A 67 -23.44 24.29 22.99
CA ASN A 67 -23.78 24.97 21.74
C ASN A 67 -22.73 24.71 20.65
N GLY A 68 -23.18 24.40 19.44
CA GLY A 68 -22.31 24.25 18.28
C GLY A 68 -23.03 24.53 16.96
N PHE A 69 -22.34 24.20 15.87
CA PHE A 69 -22.86 24.34 14.50
C PHE A 69 -22.82 23.02 13.74
N ILE A 70 -23.78 22.87 12.81
CA ILE A 70 -23.80 21.77 11.84
C ILE A 70 -24.02 22.35 10.44
N ARG A 71 -23.25 21.89 9.46
CA ARG A 71 -23.44 22.25 8.05
C ARG A 71 -24.37 21.24 7.34
N LEU A 72 -25.50 21.72 6.86
CA LEU A 72 -26.55 20.95 6.19
C LEU A 72 -26.56 21.25 4.68
N TYR A 73 -26.48 20.23 3.83
CA TYR A 73 -26.43 20.33 2.37
C TYR A 73 -27.79 20.06 1.74
N ALA A 74 -28.09 20.73 0.61
CA ALA A 74 -29.22 20.37 -0.23
C ALA A 74 -28.97 19.02 -0.95
N PRO A 75 -30.01 18.27 -1.37
CA PRO A 75 -29.88 16.96 -2.03
C PRO A 75 -28.81 16.87 -3.14
N VAL A 76 -28.71 17.90 -3.99
CA VAL A 76 -27.78 17.98 -5.14
C VAL A 76 -26.35 18.35 -4.71
N GLY A 77 -26.07 18.58 -3.42
CA GLY A 77 -24.78 19.02 -2.87
C GLY A 77 -24.37 20.45 -3.22
N SER A 78 -24.98 21.09 -4.22
CA SER A 78 -24.62 22.41 -4.76
C SER A 78 -24.80 23.60 -3.82
N ARG A 79 -25.44 23.41 -2.66
CA ARG A 79 -25.74 24.47 -1.69
C ARG A 79 -25.71 23.92 -0.26
N SER A 80 -25.24 24.73 0.69
CA SER A 80 -25.16 24.39 2.11
C SER A 80 -25.66 25.52 3.04
N LEU A 81 -26.28 25.12 4.14
CA LEU A 81 -26.75 25.90 5.28
C LEU A 81 -25.84 25.66 6.49
N ILE A 82 -25.60 26.66 7.34
CA ILE A 82 -25.09 26.46 8.71
C ILE A 82 -26.28 26.57 9.66
N TYR A 83 -26.46 25.57 10.52
CA TYR A 83 -27.54 25.49 11.50
C TYR A 83 -26.96 25.47 12.94
N PRO A 84 -27.39 26.38 13.84
CA PRO A 84 -27.00 26.33 15.25
C PRO A 84 -27.75 25.18 15.95
N ALA A 85 -27.02 24.31 16.65
CA ALA A 85 -27.57 23.16 17.36
C ALA A 85 -26.98 23.05 18.76
N THR A 86 -27.71 22.39 19.65
CA THR A 86 -27.21 21.92 20.95
C THR A 86 -26.93 20.42 20.91
N LEU A 87 -26.22 19.88 21.89
CA LEU A 87 -26.01 18.43 22.03
C LEU A 87 -27.32 17.63 22.13
N GLN A 88 -28.39 18.26 22.60
CA GLN A 88 -29.71 17.64 22.78
C GLN A 88 -30.63 17.80 21.56
N THR A 89 -30.24 18.58 20.54
CA THR A 89 -31.04 18.80 19.34
C THR A 89 -31.15 17.52 18.51
N THR A 90 -32.37 17.04 18.28
CA THR A 90 -32.62 15.81 17.51
C THR A 90 -32.78 16.08 16.01
N VAL A 91 -32.70 15.02 15.21
CA VAL A 91 -33.09 15.07 13.77
C VAL A 91 -34.54 15.55 13.62
N GLN A 92 -35.45 15.11 14.49
CA GLN A 92 -36.86 15.51 14.46
C GLN A 92 -37.05 17.02 14.64
N ASP A 93 -36.31 17.65 15.56
CA ASP A 93 -36.40 19.10 15.81
C ASP A 93 -35.96 19.88 14.56
N ILE A 94 -34.81 19.51 13.99
CA ILE A 94 -34.27 20.12 12.77
C ILE A 94 -35.25 19.95 11.60
N CYS A 95 -35.79 18.74 11.41
CA CYS A 95 -36.73 18.43 10.35
C CYS A 95 -38.05 19.19 10.50
N SER A 96 -38.55 19.34 11.73
CA SER A 96 -39.79 20.08 12.03
C SER A 96 -39.63 21.59 11.82
N ILE A 97 -38.47 22.15 12.17
CA ILE A 97 -38.16 23.59 12.00
C ILE A 97 -37.92 23.94 10.53
N LEU A 98 -37.22 23.08 9.79
CA LEU A 98 -36.84 23.34 8.39
C LEU A 98 -37.91 22.87 7.38
N GLY A 99 -38.81 21.97 7.76
CA GLY A 99 -39.93 21.49 6.94
C GLY A 99 -39.58 20.34 5.98
N PHE A 100 -38.82 19.34 6.44
CA PHE A 100 -38.37 18.19 5.64
C PHE A 100 -38.61 16.86 6.36
N GLU A 101 -38.61 15.73 5.64
CA GLU A 101 -38.97 14.42 6.19
C GLU A 101 -37.83 13.67 6.89
N SER A 102 -36.58 13.87 6.47
CA SER A 102 -35.43 13.08 6.94
C SER A 102 -34.09 13.77 6.70
N LEU A 103 -33.08 13.38 7.49
CA LEU A 103 -31.70 13.86 7.39
C LEU A 103 -30.77 12.66 7.09
N TYR A 104 -29.92 12.79 6.08
CA TYR A 104 -28.97 11.74 5.69
C TYR A 104 -27.55 12.15 6.05
N LEU A 105 -26.74 11.20 6.53
CA LEU A 105 -25.32 11.39 6.75
C LEU A 105 -24.54 10.64 5.67
N GLN A 106 -23.71 11.34 4.91
CA GLN A 106 -22.68 10.73 4.07
C GLN A 106 -21.33 10.80 4.79
N ILE A 107 -20.54 9.72 4.74
CA ILE A 107 -19.16 9.70 5.25
C ILE A 107 -18.21 9.22 4.15
N GLY A 108 -17.04 9.86 4.07
CA GLY A 108 -15.93 9.44 3.23
C GLY A 108 -16.22 9.42 1.73
N GLY A 109 -17.15 10.25 1.27
CA GLY A 109 -17.57 10.26 -0.15
C GLY A 109 -18.18 8.95 -0.64
N SER A 110 -18.66 8.05 0.23
CA SER A 110 -19.12 6.71 -0.19
C SER A 110 -20.36 6.23 0.56
N LYS A 111 -20.25 6.01 1.88
CA LYS A 111 -21.32 5.46 2.72
C LYS A 111 -22.38 6.53 2.98
N ILE A 112 -23.66 6.26 2.65
CA ILE A 112 -24.79 7.14 2.95
C ILE A 112 -25.75 6.40 3.89
N SER A 113 -26.11 7.02 5.01
CA SER A 113 -27.08 6.47 5.97
C SER A 113 -28.19 7.46 6.27
N ASN A 114 -29.45 7.01 6.24
CA ASN A 114 -30.58 7.78 6.77
C ASN A 114 -30.49 7.81 8.31
N LEU A 115 -30.61 8.99 8.92
CA LEU A 115 -30.57 9.15 10.38
C LEU A 115 -31.97 8.98 10.97
N THR A 116 -32.07 8.28 12.10
CA THR A 116 -33.33 8.14 12.83
C THR A 116 -33.78 9.47 13.43
N ALA A 117 -35.09 9.68 13.56
CA ALA A 117 -35.66 10.93 14.07
C ALA A 117 -35.13 11.33 15.46
N GLY A 118 -34.82 10.36 16.33
CA GLY A 118 -34.23 10.57 17.66
C GLY A 118 -32.69 10.60 17.69
N ALA A 119 -31.99 10.59 16.55
CA ALA A 119 -30.53 10.75 16.55
C ALA A 119 -30.13 12.21 16.85
N TYR A 120 -28.93 12.41 17.38
CA TYR A 120 -28.36 13.71 17.75
C TYR A 120 -27.22 14.10 16.78
N PRO A 121 -27.48 14.94 15.75
CA PRO A 121 -26.48 15.17 14.69
C PRO A 121 -25.21 15.87 15.17
N LEU A 122 -25.29 16.75 16.18
CA LEU A 122 -24.10 17.41 16.74
C LEU A 122 -23.20 16.42 17.51
N GLN A 123 -23.80 15.45 18.22
CA GLN A 123 -23.03 14.40 18.89
C GLN A 123 -22.31 13.50 17.88
N LEU A 124 -22.99 13.11 16.79
CA LEU A 124 -22.38 12.32 15.70
C LEU A 124 -21.22 13.07 15.03
N GLN A 125 -21.38 14.38 14.77
CA GLN A 125 -20.31 15.22 14.25
C GLN A 125 -19.11 15.27 15.21
N ASN A 126 -19.35 15.53 16.50
CA ASN A 126 -18.30 15.61 17.51
C ASN A 126 -17.59 14.25 17.68
N GLN A 127 -18.31 13.13 17.57
CA GLN A 127 -17.72 11.79 17.59
C GLN A 127 -16.80 11.55 16.38
N ILE A 128 -17.20 11.96 15.17
CA ILE A 128 -16.37 11.86 13.96
C ILE A 128 -15.10 12.72 14.11
N LEU A 129 -15.22 13.97 14.56
CA LEU A 129 -14.09 14.88 14.74
C LEU A 129 -13.14 14.41 15.87
N SER A 130 -13.67 13.93 16.99
CA SER A 130 -12.87 13.33 18.06
C SER A 130 -12.12 12.08 17.58
N ASN A 131 -12.76 11.20 16.79
CA ASN A 131 -12.12 10.05 16.16
C ASN A 131 -10.99 10.42 15.17
N ILE A 132 -11.11 11.57 14.50
CA ILE A 132 -10.07 12.15 13.62
C ILE A 132 -8.89 12.69 14.44
N GLY A 133 -9.12 13.18 15.66
CA GLY A 133 -8.05 13.53 16.61
C GLY A 133 -8.24 14.84 17.36
N TYR A 134 -9.40 15.50 17.25
CA TYR A 134 -9.73 16.68 18.06
C TYR A 134 -9.85 16.30 19.54
N GLU A 135 -9.21 17.07 20.42
CA GLU A 135 -9.12 16.78 21.86
C GLU A 135 -10.24 17.47 22.66
N THR A 136 -10.61 18.70 22.30
CA THR A 136 -11.65 19.43 23.04
C THR A 136 -13.00 19.43 22.31
N GLN A 137 -14.07 19.36 23.11
CA GLN A 137 -15.44 19.42 22.61
C GLN A 137 -15.77 20.79 21.99
N ALA A 138 -15.17 21.87 22.50
CA ALA A 138 -15.33 23.23 21.98
C ALA A 138 -14.76 23.37 20.56
N GLU A 139 -13.59 22.79 20.27
CA GLU A 139 -13.03 22.76 18.92
C GLU A 139 -13.93 21.98 17.95
N CYS A 140 -14.47 20.84 18.37
CA CYS A 140 -15.42 20.06 17.56
C CYS A 140 -16.70 20.84 17.22
N MET A 141 -17.24 21.56 18.21
CA MET A 141 -18.44 22.40 18.06
C MET A 141 -18.22 23.60 17.14
N ALA A 142 -17.02 24.20 17.21
CA ALA A 142 -16.63 25.32 16.35
C ALA A 142 -16.34 24.88 14.90
N ALA A 143 -15.70 23.72 14.70
CA ALA A 143 -15.32 23.21 13.38
C ALA A 143 -16.51 22.83 12.48
N GLY A 144 -17.69 22.56 13.05
CA GLY A 144 -18.89 22.14 12.31
C GLY A 144 -19.43 23.12 11.26
N ASP A 145 -18.94 24.35 11.24
CA ASP A 145 -19.24 25.34 10.21
C ASP A 145 -18.34 25.23 8.97
N ALA A 146 -17.26 24.44 8.99
CA ALA A 146 -16.23 24.45 7.96
C ALA A 146 -16.67 23.80 6.63
N LEU A 147 -16.12 24.30 5.52
CA LEU A 147 -16.44 23.78 4.17
C LEU A 147 -15.53 22.60 3.76
N HIS A 148 -14.29 22.52 4.24
CA HIS A 148 -13.37 21.44 3.87
C HIS A 148 -13.84 20.06 4.36
N LEU A 149 -14.61 20.01 5.46
CA LEU A 149 -15.17 18.78 6.03
C LEU A 149 -16.11 18.01 5.07
N THR A 150 -16.61 18.64 4.00
CA THR A 150 -17.47 18.02 2.96
C THR A 150 -16.97 16.64 2.48
N HIS A 151 -15.66 16.48 2.33
CA HIS A 151 -15.06 15.23 1.83
C HIS A 151 -14.84 14.17 2.92
N LEU A 152 -14.99 14.56 4.20
CA LEU A 152 -14.97 13.66 5.34
C LEU A 152 -16.40 13.24 5.72
N PHE A 153 -17.32 14.19 5.86
CA PHE A 153 -18.74 13.92 6.08
C PHE A 153 -19.65 15.07 5.62
N CYS A 154 -20.90 14.73 5.29
CA CYS A 154 -21.96 15.68 4.93
C CYS A 154 -23.30 15.26 5.53
N PHE A 155 -24.02 16.20 6.16
CA PHE A 155 -25.43 16.04 6.46
C PHE A 155 -26.28 16.59 5.32
N PHE A 156 -27.14 15.79 4.69
CA PHE A 156 -28.04 16.19 3.62
C PHE A 156 -29.48 16.31 4.12
N ILE A 157 -30.12 17.41 3.75
CA ILE A 157 -31.55 17.68 3.98
C ILE A 157 -32.35 16.92 2.93
N GLY A 158 -33.01 15.83 3.34
CA GLY A 158 -33.62 14.88 2.41
C GLY A 158 -32.61 13.99 1.70
N ARG A 159 -33.14 13.07 0.87
CA ARG A 159 -32.35 12.05 0.17
C ARG A 159 -31.29 12.70 -0.74
N PRO A 160 -29.99 12.35 -0.63
CA PRO A 160 -28.98 12.82 -1.57
C PRO A 160 -29.33 12.40 -3.00
N GLU A 161 -29.38 13.38 -3.89
CA GLU A 161 -29.45 13.13 -5.32
C GLU A 161 -28.01 12.92 -5.80
N GLN A 162 -27.77 11.89 -6.62
CA GLN A 162 -26.52 11.84 -7.36
C GLN A 162 -26.42 13.13 -8.17
N ALA A 163 -25.29 13.84 -8.04
CA ALA A 163 -24.86 14.74 -9.09
C ALA A 163 -24.59 13.85 -10.32
N ALA A 164 -25.63 13.64 -11.12
CA ALA A 164 -25.52 12.95 -12.40
C ALA A 164 -24.37 13.60 -13.16
N SER A 165 -23.45 12.78 -13.67
CA SER A 165 -22.28 13.23 -14.41
C SER A 165 -22.69 13.79 -15.77
N GLY A 166 -23.28 14.99 -15.78
CA GLY A 166 -23.79 15.72 -16.95
C GLY A 166 -25.00 15.11 -17.67
N GLU A 167 -25.22 13.80 -17.61
CA GLU A 167 -25.95 13.06 -18.66
C GLU A 167 -27.01 12.05 -18.15
N ALA A 168 -27.34 12.04 -16.86
CA ALA A 168 -28.23 11.06 -16.25
C ALA A 168 -29.28 11.66 -15.29
N SER A 169 -29.86 12.80 -15.65
CA SER A 169 -31.11 13.24 -15.04
C SER A 169 -32.27 12.36 -15.51
N ASN A 170 -33.25 12.10 -14.64
CA ASN A 170 -34.56 11.55 -15.01
C ASN A 170 -35.45 12.59 -15.70
N GLU A 171 -34.87 13.32 -16.65
CA GLU A 171 -35.60 14.25 -17.50
C GLU A 171 -36.50 13.48 -18.45
N ILE A 172 -37.80 13.79 -18.35
CA ILE A 172 -38.81 13.38 -19.32
C ILE A 172 -38.45 14.07 -20.64
N LEU A 173 -37.91 13.32 -21.60
CA LEU A 173 -37.59 13.86 -22.92
C LEU A 173 -38.88 13.96 -23.72
N ILE A 174 -39.32 15.18 -24.03
CA ILE A 174 -40.52 15.46 -24.82
C ILE A 174 -40.11 16.10 -26.14
N ALA A 175 -40.47 15.47 -27.26
CA ALA A 175 -40.16 15.93 -28.60
C ALA A 175 -41.39 15.87 -29.51
N TRP A 176 -41.51 16.78 -30.47
CA TRP A 176 -42.50 16.67 -31.55
C TRP A 176 -41.89 15.93 -32.74
N CYS A 177 -41.93 14.59 -32.69
CA CYS A 177 -41.26 13.73 -33.64
C CYS A 177 -42.20 13.26 -34.76
N HIS A 178 -41.69 13.12 -35.98
CA HIS A 178 -42.39 12.49 -37.08
C HIS A 178 -42.31 10.97 -36.90
N VAL A 179 -43.46 10.34 -36.67
CA VAL A 179 -43.60 8.89 -36.43
C VAL A 179 -44.08 8.20 -37.70
N ARG A 180 -43.51 7.03 -38.00
CA ARG A 180 -43.98 6.11 -39.05
C ARG A 180 -43.96 4.67 -38.55
N LYS A 181 -45.13 4.02 -38.49
CA LYS A 181 -45.33 2.63 -38.07
C LYS A 181 -45.37 1.70 -39.31
N GLY A 182 -44.66 0.58 -39.26
CA GLY A 182 -44.62 -0.42 -40.34
C GLY A 182 -43.51 -0.23 -41.37
N ARG A 183 -43.38 -1.20 -42.30
CA ARG A 183 -42.16 -1.41 -43.08
C ARG A 183 -42.03 -0.63 -44.40
N LEU A 184 -43.10 -0.38 -45.17
CA LEU A 184 -42.94 0.27 -46.50
C LEU A 184 -44.00 1.27 -47.00
N LEU A 185 -45.26 1.31 -46.52
CA LEU A 185 -46.33 2.12 -47.15
C LEU A 185 -47.04 3.16 -46.27
N GLN A 186 -46.78 3.26 -44.96
CA GLN A 186 -47.44 4.29 -44.13
C GLN A 186 -46.80 5.68 -44.27
N LYS A 187 -47.62 6.73 -44.14
CA LYS A 187 -47.18 8.14 -44.13
C LYS A 187 -46.51 8.50 -42.80
N TRP A 188 -45.60 9.47 -42.82
CA TRP A 188 -45.03 10.08 -41.61
C TRP A 188 -46.04 11.06 -41.00
N ILE A 189 -46.31 10.95 -39.70
CA ILE A 189 -47.25 11.82 -38.97
C ILE A 189 -46.48 12.48 -37.81
N LYS A 190 -46.55 13.82 -37.69
CA LYS A 190 -45.93 14.54 -36.56
C LYS A 190 -46.78 14.30 -35.31
N ARG A 191 -46.20 13.68 -34.28
CA ARG A 191 -46.83 13.37 -32.99
C ARG A 191 -45.99 13.94 -31.85
N ARG A 192 -46.59 14.12 -30.67
CA ARG A 192 -45.82 14.38 -29.45
C ARG A 192 -45.34 13.04 -28.91
N CYS A 193 -44.04 12.96 -28.71
CA CYS A 193 -43.29 11.77 -28.34
C CYS A 193 -42.66 12.06 -26.97
N THR A 194 -42.97 11.24 -25.97
CA THR A 194 -42.49 11.42 -24.59
C THR A 194 -41.74 10.18 -24.13
N LEU A 195 -40.43 10.31 -23.93
CA LEU A 195 -39.54 9.26 -23.42
C LEU A 195 -39.33 9.43 -21.91
N TYR A 196 -39.81 8.45 -21.14
CA TYR A 196 -39.68 8.42 -19.68
C TYR A 196 -39.64 6.98 -19.17
N ASN A 197 -38.79 6.71 -18.19
CA ASN A 197 -38.67 5.45 -17.44
C ASN A 197 -38.76 4.17 -18.32
N GLY A 198 -37.89 4.05 -19.32
CA GLY A 198 -37.87 2.89 -20.23
C GLY A 198 -39.05 2.79 -21.21
N THR A 199 -39.88 3.83 -21.35
CA THR A 199 -41.04 3.86 -22.25
C THR A 199 -41.03 5.06 -23.20
N ILE A 200 -41.59 4.90 -24.40
CA ILE A 200 -41.97 6.02 -25.27
C ILE A 200 -43.49 6.04 -25.38
N ARG A 201 -44.12 7.11 -24.89
CA ARG A 201 -45.53 7.45 -25.16
C ARG A 201 -45.61 8.27 -26.44
N ILE A 202 -46.42 7.81 -27.39
CA ILE A 202 -46.73 8.50 -28.64
C ILE A 202 -48.19 8.91 -28.57
N GLU A 203 -48.46 10.21 -28.65
CA GLU A 203 -49.82 10.72 -28.51
C GLU A 203 -50.62 10.56 -29.81
N HIS A 204 -51.82 10.01 -29.71
CA HIS A 204 -52.72 9.79 -30.84
C HIS A 204 -54.12 10.34 -30.54
N ASP A 205 -54.82 10.77 -31.59
CA ASP A 205 -56.13 11.43 -31.49
C ASP A 205 -57.22 10.51 -30.91
N ASN A 206 -56.98 9.19 -30.95
CA ASN A 206 -57.87 8.14 -30.43
C ASN A 206 -57.33 7.48 -29.14
N GLY A 207 -56.37 8.10 -28.45
CA GLY A 207 -55.74 7.58 -27.23
C GLY A 207 -54.29 7.11 -27.43
N ASP A 208 -53.44 7.35 -26.42
CA ASP A 208 -51.98 7.28 -26.57
C ASP A 208 -51.43 5.85 -26.66
N GLU A 209 -50.44 5.66 -27.54
CA GLU A 209 -49.73 4.39 -27.71
C GLU A 209 -48.43 4.41 -26.89
N ILE A 210 -48.26 3.44 -25.98
CA ILE A 210 -47.08 3.34 -25.11
C ILE A 210 -46.20 2.17 -25.57
N LEU A 211 -44.97 2.48 -25.96
CA LEU A 211 -43.95 1.52 -26.37
C LEU A 211 -43.01 1.22 -25.21
N LEU A 212 -42.96 -0.04 -24.78
CA LEU A 212 -41.99 -0.53 -23.79
C LEU A 212 -40.65 -0.80 -24.50
N LEU A 213 -39.61 -0.01 -24.21
CA LEU A 213 -38.36 -0.03 -24.98
C LEU A 213 -37.61 -1.36 -24.94
N SER A 214 -37.78 -2.13 -23.87
CA SER A 214 -37.17 -3.44 -23.71
C SER A 214 -37.67 -4.51 -24.70
N ARG A 215 -38.72 -4.20 -25.49
CA ARG A 215 -39.17 -5.03 -26.63
C ARG A 215 -38.58 -4.58 -27.97
N TYR A 216 -37.96 -3.40 -28.06
CA TYR A 216 -37.53 -2.80 -29.31
C TYR A 216 -36.01 -2.64 -29.37
N ARG A 217 -35.39 -3.23 -30.38
CA ARG A 217 -34.01 -2.90 -30.78
C ARG A 217 -33.98 -1.51 -31.42
N VAL A 218 -33.06 -0.66 -30.98
CA VAL A 218 -32.86 0.71 -31.46
C VAL A 218 -31.66 0.71 -32.41
N ASP A 219 -31.87 1.09 -33.67
CA ASP A 219 -30.79 1.35 -34.64
C ASP A 219 -30.98 2.76 -35.25
N VAL A 220 -29.90 3.42 -35.65
CA VAL A 220 -29.99 4.66 -36.46
C VAL A 220 -29.99 4.29 -37.93
N THR A 221 -30.98 4.76 -38.67
CA THR A 221 -31.07 4.53 -40.12
C THR A 221 -31.25 5.83 -40.89
N GLU A 222 -30.76 5.85 -42.12
CA GLU A 222 -30.80 7.00 -43.02
C GLU A 222 -31.80 6.75 -44.16
N GLY A 223 -32.46 7.80 -44.65
CA GLY A 223 -33.43 7.71 -45.73
C GLY A 223 -33.82 9.08 -46.28
N SER A 224 -34.93 9.14 -47.03
CA SER A 224 -35.30 10.33 -47.82
C SER A 224 -35.66 11.59 -47.00
N ARG A 225 -35.79 11.51 -45.68
CA ARG A 225 -35.90 12.66 -44.76
C ARG A 225 -34.64 12.89 -43.90
N GLY A 226 -33.52 12.26 -44.25
CA GLY A 226 -32.30 12.24 -43.43
C GLY A 226 -32.30 11.08 -42.43
N LYS A 227 -31.61 11.27 -41.30
CA LYS A 227 -31.46 10.25 -40.25
C LYS A 227 -32.70 10.19 -39.34
N TYR A 228 -33.00 8.99 -38.86
CA TYR A 228 -34.10 8.70 -37.95
C TYR A 228 -33.80 7.48 -37.09
N LEU A 229 -34.43 7.43 -35.91
CA LEU A 229 -34.31 6.30 -34.98
C LEU A 229 -35.30 5.22 -35.40
N ARG A 230 -34.81 4.00 -35.56
CA ARG A 230 -35.60 2.84 -35.94
C ARG A 230 -35.69 1.87 -34.77
N LEU A 231 -36.91 1.70 -34.26
CA LEU A 231 -37.28 0.78 -33.21
C LEU A 231 -37.85 -0.48 -33.86
N THR A 232 -37.28 -1.65 -33.58
CA THR A 232 -37.67 -2.93 -34.18
C THR A 232 -37.98 -3.99 -33.13
N ASP A 233 -39.20 -4.51 -33.17
CA ASP A 233 -39.66 -5.71 -32.48
C ASP A 233 -39.91 -6.80 -33.55
N SER A 234 -40.02 -8.05 -33.11
CA SER A 234 -40.47 -9.22 -33.86
C SER A 234 -41.66 -8.94 -34.80
N SER A 235 -42.66 -8.21 -34.31
CA SER A 235 -43.91 -7.88 -35.03
C SER A 235 -43.94 -6.45 -35.60
N ASN A 236 -43.35 -5.48 -34.90
CA ASN A 236 -43.56 -4.05 -35.15
C ASN A 236 -42.27 -3.30 -35.51
N VAL A 237 -42.41 -2.24 -36.31
CA VAL A 237 -41.32 -1.32 -36.64
C VAL A 237 -41.83 0.11 -36.50
N TYR A 238 -41.16 0.93 -35.69
CA TYR A 238 -41.42 2.36 -35.59
C TYR A 238 -40.18 3.12 -36.05
N ASN A 239 -40.40 4.18 -36.82
CA ASN A 239 -39.36 5.09 -37.25
C ASN A 239 -39.70 6.47 -36.68
N LEU A 240 -38.77 7.08 -35.93
CA LEU A 240 -38.90 8.38 -35.27
C LEU A 240 -37.90 9.34 -35.87
N HIS A 241 -38.38 10.32 -36.63
CA HIS A 241 -37.56 11.36 -37.24
C HIS A 241 -37.77 12.69 -36.51
N PHE A 242 -36.68 13.36 -36.16
CA PHE A 242 -36.67 14.61 -35.40
C PHE A 242 -36.22 15.75 -36.30
N GLU A 243 -36.77 16.94 -36.09
CA GLU A 243 -36.45 18.13 -36.90
C GLU A 243 -35.03 18.65 -36.62
N ALA A 244 -34.55 18.48 -35.37
CA ALA A 244 -33.18 18.76 -34.98
C ALA A 244 -32.38 17.46 -34.75
N ILE A 245 -31.23 17.32 -35.43
CA ILE A 245 -30.38 16.12 -35.29
C ILE A 245 -29.75 15.99 -33.89
N GLY A 246 -29.58 17.11 -33.17
CA GLY A 246 -29.15 17.11 -31.77
C GLY A 246 -30.18 16.48 -30.82
N GLU A 247 -31.47 16.70 -31.09
CA GLU A 247 -32.58 16.10 -30.33
C GLU A 247 -32.67 14.60 -30.61
N MET A 248 -32.50 14.18 -31.87
CA MET A 248 -32.37 12.77 -32.25
C MET A 248 -31.20 12.09 -31.52
N ASN A 249 -30.04 12.74 -31.44
CA ASN A 249 -28.86 12.20 -30.77
C ASN A 249 -29.05 12.11 -29.25
N LEU A 250 -29.69 13.10 -28.63
CA LEU A 250 -30.05 13.06 -27.20
C LEU A 250 -30.99 11.89 -26.89
N TRP A 251 -32.02 11.70 -27.72
CA TRP A 251 -32.90 10.54 -27.64
C TRP A 251 -32.15 9.22 -27.86
N LEU A 252 -31.29 9.12 -28.88
CA LEU A 252 -30.47 7.92 -29.12
C LEU A 252 -29.63 7.55 -27.90
N THR A 253 -28.91 8.50 -27.32
CA THR A 253 -28.09 8.28 -26.13
C THR A 253 -28.94 7.75 -24.97
N ARG A 254 -30.09 8.38 -24.67
CA ARG A 254 -30.98 7.93 -23.59
C ARG A 254 -31.59 6.55 -23.87
N LEU A 255 -31.97 6.26 -25.12
CA LEU A 255 -32.49 4.95 -25.53
C LEU A 255 -31.44 3.84 -25.40
N LEU A 256 -30.19 4.10 -25.78
CA LEU A 256 -29.10 3.15 -25.61
C LEU A 256 -28.73 2.95 -24.13
N GLN A 257 -28.76 4.00 -23.31
CA GLN A 257 -28.58 3.91 -21.86
C GLN A 257 -29.64 2.98 -21.20
N THR A 258 -30.89 2.99 -21.67
CA THR A 258 -31.94 2.09 -21.14
C THR A 258 -31.77 0.61 -21.54
N GLN A 259 -30.82 0.28 -22.42
CA GLN A 259 -30.53 -1.10 -22.84
C GLN A 259 -29.34 -1.69 -22.06
N MET A 260 -29.52 -1.94 -20.77
CA MET A 260 -28.46 -2.50 -19.92
C MET A 260 -27.92 -3.85 -20.44
N ALA A 261 -26.62 -4.06 -20.27
CA ALA A 261 -25.94 -5.30 -20.65
C ALA A 261 -26.29 -6.47 -19.69
N PRO A 262 -26.20 -7.74 -20.15
CA PRO A 262 -26.44 -8.90 -19.28
C PRO A 262 -25.45 -9.00 -18.10
N ASN A 263 -24.29 -8.33 -18.22
CA ASN A 263 -23.37 -8.10 -17.12
C ASN A 263 -23.48 -6.62 -16.72
N CYS A 264 -24.06 -6.36 -15.55
CA CYS A 264 -24.32 -5.03 -15.05
C CYS A 264 -23.45 -4.76 -13.82
N ASP A 265 -22.66 -3.67 -13.86
CA ASP A 265 -21.87 -3.21 -12.72
C ASP A 265 -22.35 -1.83 -12.28
N LEU A 266 -22.91 -1.77 -11.06
CA LEU A 266 -23.40 -0.60 -10.37
C LEU A 266 -22.65 -0.40 -9.05
N SER A 267 -21.43 -0.92 -8.89
CA SER A 267 -20.66 -0.75 -7.66
C SER A 267 -20.21 0.69 -7.42
N ASP A 268 -20.04 1.09 -6.15
CA ASP A 268 -19.51 2.40 -5.76
C ASP A 268 -20.35 3.62 -6.23
N HIS A 269 -21.59 3.40 -6.67
CA HIS A 269 -22.50 4.44 -7.16
C HIS A 269 -23.28 5.18 -6.05
N ARG A 270 -23.07 4.84 -4.77
CA ARG A 270 -23.79 5.43 -3.62
C ARG A 270 -25.31 5.23 -3.68
N LEU A 271 -25.77 4.13 -4.30
CA LEU A 271 -27.19 3.83 -4.49
C LEU A 271 -27.89 3.51 -3.17
N LEU A 272 -29.04 4.16 -2.93
CA LEU A 272 -29.97 3.81 -1.83
C LEU A 272 -31.07 2.85 -2.32
N LEU A 273 -31.46 3.00 -3.59
CA LEU A 273 -32.35 2.11 -4.34
C LEU A 273 -31.68 1.77 -5.67
N LEU A 274 -32.02 0.61 -6.21
CA LEU A 274 -31.65 0.15 -7.54
C LEU A 274 -32.38 0.98 -8.62
N PRO A 275 -31.77 1.24 -9.79
CA PRO A 275 -32.43 1.94 -10.89
C PRO A 275 -33.65 1.17 -11.42
N ASP A 276 -34.74 1.88 -11.74
CA ASP A 276 -35.94 1.27 -12.36
C ASP A 276 -35.60 0.59 -13.70
N GLU A 277 -34.62 1.14 -14.43
CA GLU A 277 -34.12 0.59 -15.69
C GLU A 277 -33.65 -0.87 -15.55
N LEU A 278 -33.15 -1.27 -14.37
CA LEU A 278 -32.70 -2.64 -14.08
C LEU A 278 -33.84 -3.67 -14.19
N PHE A 279 -35.07 -3.26 -13.89
CA PHE A 279 -36.28 -4.10 -13.91
C PHE A 279 -37.09 -3.94 -15.19
N SER A 280 -36.74 -2.96 -16.04
CA SER A 280 -37.43 -2.70 -17.30
C SER A 280 -37.20 -3.78 -18.37
N VAL A 281 -36.20 -4.65 -18.18
CA VAL A 281 -35.62 -5.49 -19.24
C VAL A 281 -36.50 -6.68 -19.63
N GLY A 282 -36.58 -6.94 -20.94
CA GLY A 282 -37.46 -7.95 -21.53
C GLY A 282 -36.83 -9.34 -21.64
N VAL A 283 -37.66 -10.33 -21.98
CA VAL A 283 -37.36 -11.78 -22.03
C VAL A 283 -36.06 -12.14 -22.78
N ILE A 284 -35.63 -11.31 -23.74
CA ILE A 284 -34.51 -11.60 -24.65
C ILE A 284 -33.14 -11.11 -24.12
N ARG A 285 -33.10 -10.28 -23.06
CA ARG A 285 -31.85 -9.71 -22.50
C ARG A 285 -31.81 -9.77 -20.98
N GLN A 286 -31.87 -10.97 -20.41
CA GLN A 286 -31.90 -11.13 -18.97
C GLN A 286 -30.53 -10.84 -18.33
N ILE A 287 -30.52 -10.22 -17.15
CA ILE A 287 -29.30 -9.91 -16.40
C ILE A 287 -28.78 -11.22 -15.79
N VAL A 288 -27.53 -11.56 -16.09
CA VAL A 288 -26.84 -12.79 -15.67
C VAL A 288 -25.86 -12.52 -14.54
N THR A 289 -25.17 -11.37 -14.58
CA THR A 289 -24.28 -10.94 -13.49
C THR A 289 -24.62 -9.54 -13.05
N LEU A 290 -24.82 -9.33 -11.75
CA LEU A 290 -25.13 -8.03 -11.17
C LEU A 290 -24.18 -7.71 -10.01
N ASN A 291 -23.40 -6.65 -10.16
CA ASN A 291 -22.54 -6.11 -9.11
C ASN A 291 -23.15 -4.84 -8.52
N LEU A 292 -23.42 -4.88 -7.22
CA LEU A 292 -24.04 -3.83 -6.40
C LEU A 292 -23.13 -3.41 -5.23
N ARG A 293 -21.86 -3.81 -5.27
CA ARG A 293 -20.90 -3.60 -4.18
C ARG A 293 -20.76 -2.11 -3.77
N ARG A 294 -20.52 -1.82 -2.49
CA ARG A 294 -20.22 -0.47 -1.98
C ARG A 294 -21.31 0.57 -2.30
N ASN A 295 -22.55 0.16 -2.12
CA ASN A 295 -23.70 1.05 -2.14
C ASN A 295 -24.29 1.17 -0.71
N SER A 296 -25.49 1.71 -0.58
CA SER A 296 -26.19 1.85 0.71
C SER A 296 -27.64 1.37 0.55
N LEU A 297 -27.79 0.20 -0.09
CA LEU A 297 -29.09 -0.33 -0.52
C LEU A 297 -30.01 -0.62 0.67
N GLN A 298 -31.30 -0.32 0.48
CA GLN A 298 -32.31 -0.45 1.51
C GLN A 298 -33.32 -1.57 1.21
N PHE A 299 -33.82 -2.18 2.29
CA PHE A 299 -34.98 -3.07 2.28
C PHE A 299 -36.28 -2.28 2.26
N ARG A 300 -37.32 -2.83 1.62
CA ARG A 300 -38.67 -2.25 1.60
C ARG A 300 -39.21 -2.16 3.04
N PRO A 301 -39.67 -0.99 3.51
CA PRO A 301 -40.17 -0.85 4.87
C PRO A 301 -41.38 -1.77 5.12
N SER A 302 -41.36 -2.51 6.23
CA SER A 302 -42.43 -3.44 6.63
C SER A 302 -43.81 -2.77 6.74
N ASN A 303 -43.86 -1.46 7.01
CA ASN A 303 -45.09 -0.69 7.11
C ASN A 303 -45.62 -0.21 5.74
N GLN A 304 -44.91 -0.49 4.64
CA GLN A 304 -45.21 -0.03 3.28
C GLN A 304 -45.21 -1.18 2.23
N ILE A 305 -45.64 -2.38 2.62
CA ILE A 305 -45.70 -3.55 1.72
C ILE A 305 -46.56 -3.31 0.46
N GLN A 306 -47.51 -2.36 0.50
CA GLN A 306 -48.34 -1.95 -0.65
C GLN A 306 -47.72 -0.86 -1.55
N ASN A 307 -46.53 -0.34 -1.25
CA ASN A 307 -45.93 0.75 -2.03
C ASN A 307 -45.42 0.19 -3.39
N PRO A 308 -45.96 0.63 -4.54
CA PRO A 308 -45.65 0.06 -5.85
C PRO A 308 -44.27 0.47 -6.39
N LEU A 309 -43.49 1.28 -5.66
CA LEU A 309 -42.15 1.69 -6.07
C LEU A 309 -41.23 0.47 -6.20
N LEU A 310 -40.59 0.36 -7.38
CA LEU A 310 -39.46 -0.54 -7.62
C LEU A 310 -38.17 0.08 -7.06
N GLY A 311 -37.08 -0.68 -7.11
CA GLY A 311 -35.75 -0.24 -6.68
C GLY A 311 -35.32 -0.72 -5.29
N TRP A 312 -36.16 -1.43 -4.53
CA TRP A 312 -35.74 -1.97 -3.24
C TRP A 312 -34.83 -3.19 -3.44
N LEU A 313 -33.96 -3.49 -2.46
CA LEU A 313 -33.12 -4.69 -2.53
C LEU A 313 -33.96 -5.97 -2.66
N ASP A 314 -35.16 -5.99 -2.06
CA ASP A 314 -36.13 -7.07 -2.17
C ASP A 314 -36.55 -7.36 -3.62
N ASP A 315 -36.58 -6.36 -4.51
CA ASP A 315 -36.99 -6.53 -5.90
C ASP A 315 -35.93 -7.28 -6.75
N VAL A 316 -34.71 -7.51 -6.25
CA VAL A 316 -33.68 -8.32 -6.94
C VAL A 316 -34.16 -9.75 -7.23
N GLY A 317 -35.06 -10.30 -6.40
CA GLY A 317 -35.70 -11.60 -6.65
C GLY A 317 -36.47 -11.70 -7.97
N ARG A 318 -36.79 -10.57 -8.62
CA ARG A 318 -37.42 -10.53 -9.95
C ARG A 318 -36.46 -10.92 -11.09
N LEU A 319 -35.15 -10.92 -10.84
CA LEU A 319 -34.10 -11.17 -11.83
C LEU A 319 -33.72 -12.66 -11.89
N HIS A 320 -34.72 -13.52 -12.15
CA HIS A 320 -34.66 -15.00 -12.12
C HIS A 320 -33.51 -15.68 -12.89
N SER A 321 -32.82 -14.96 -13.79
CA SER A 321 -31.72 -15.47 -14.62
C SER A 321 -30.33 -15.11 -14.10
N LEU A 322 -30.24 -14.43 -12.95
CA LEU A 322 -28.98 -14.16 -12.27
C LEU A 322 -28.24 -15.45 -11.95
N ARG A 323 -26.95 -15.47 -12.30
CA ARG A 323 -25.97 -16.50 -11.94
C ARG A 323 -24.92 -15.98 -10.97
N SER A 324 -24.60 -14.69 -11.03
CA SER A 324 -23.67 -14.03 -10.10
C SER A 324 -24.31 -12.77 -9.54
N LEU A 325 -24.34 -12.67 -8.21
CA LEU A 325 -24.86 -11.51 -7.49
C LEU A 325 -23.87 -11.08 -6.41
N ASN A 326 -23.38 -9.84 -6.52
CA ASN A 326 -22.48 -9.24 -5.55
C ASN A 326 -23.16 -8.05 -4.87
N ILE A 327 -23.42 -8.15 -3.57
CA ILE A 327 -24.00 -7.10 -2.71
C ILE A 327 -23.05 -6.80 -1.54
N ALA A 328 -21.75 -6.92 -1.77
CA ALA A 328 -20.72 -6.64 -0.77
C ALA A 328 -20.74 -5.18 -0.28
N ASP A 329 -20.21 -4.93 0.91
CA ASP A 329 -19.97 -3.59 1.47
C ASP A 329 -21.22 -2.67 1.49
N ASN A 330 -22.43 -3.20 1.67
CA ASN A 330 -23.70 -2.45 1.67
C ASN A 330 -24.25 -2.11 3.06
N SER A 331 -23.56 -2.49 4.14
CA SER A 331 -23.98 -2.32 5.54
C SER A 331 -25.32 -3.00 5.91
N LEU A 332 -25.69 -4.08 5.21
CA LEU A 332 -26.95 -4.81 5.43
C LEU A 332 -26.95 -5.58 6.76
N TYR A 333 -27.98 -5.39 7.59
CA TYR A 333 -28.16 -6.12 8.87
C TYR A 333 -28.87 -7.47 8.73
N HIS A 334 -29.57 -7.69 7.62
CA HIS A 334 -30.38 -8.87 7.35
C HIS A 334 -30.02 -9.44 5.98
N PHE A 335 -30.18 -10.76 5.84
CA PHE A 335 -30.04 -11.43 4.55
C PHE A 335 -31.23 -11.07 3.65
N PRO A 336 -31.02 -10.76 2.36
CA PRO A 336 -32.11 -10.49 1.43
C PRO A 336 -32.84 -11.79 1.05
N ILE A 337 -33.90 -12.14 1.78
CA ILE A 337 -34.63 -13.40 1.59
C ILE A 337 -35.09 -13.59 0.13
N SER A 338 -35.46 -12.52 -0.58
CA SER A 338 -35.87 -12.61 -1.99
C SER A 338 -34.79 -13.15 -2.94
N VAL A 339 -33.50 -13.11 -2.56
CA VAL A 339 -32.38 -13.71 -3.31
C VAL A 339 -32.42 -15.24 -3.25
N THR A 340 -33.01 -15.85 -2.22
CA THR A 340 -33.08 -17.33 -2.10
C THR A 340 -33.89 -17.99 -3.22
N HIS A 341 -34.90 -17.31 -3.75
CA HIS A 341 -35.70 -17.79 -4.89
C HIS A 341 -34.99 -17.70 -6.25
N LEU A 342 -33.72 -17.26 -6.31
CA LEU A 342 -32.93 -17.16 -7.54
C LEU A 342 -32.26 -18.50 -7.87
N ASN A 343 -33.06 -19.51 -8.27
CA ASN A 343 -32.61 -20.89 -8.44
C ASN A 343 -31.47 -21.10 -9.47
N ASN A 344 -31.19 -20.11 -10.33
CA ASN A 344 -30.07 -20.11 -11.28
C ASN A 344 -28.74 -19.59 -10.70
N LEU A 345 -28.74 -19.10 -9.45
CA LEU A 345 -27.59 -18.43 -8.84
C LEU A 345 -26.48 -19.44 -8.52
N THR A 346 -25.30 -19.20 -9.11
CA THR A 346 -24.09 -20.01 -8.92
C THR A 346 -23.06 -19.33 -8.01
N GLU A 347 -23.11 -18.01 -7.88
CA GLU A 347 -22.19 -17.20 -7.08
C GLU A 347 -22.94 -16.09 -6.33
N LEU A 348 -22.81 -16.08 -5.00
CA LEU A 348 -23.40 -15.08 -4.11
C LEU A 348 -22.33 -14.48 -3.20
N ILE A 349 -22.11 -13.17 -3.35
CA ILE A 349 -21.12 -12.41 -2.57
C ILE A 349 -21.87 -11.38 -1.71
N LEU A 350 -21.79 -11.57 -0.39
CA LEU A 350 -22.42 -10.74 0.64
C LEU A 350 -21.39 -10.21 1.66
N SER A 351 -20.11 -10.20 1.29
CA SER A 351 -19.00 -9.83 2.17
C SER A 351 -19.08 -8.38 2.68
N GLY A 352 -18.62 -8.08 3.90
CA GLY A 352 -18.52 -6.71 4.40
C GLY A 352 -19.86 -6.07 4.82
N ASN A 353 -20.86 -6.90 5.13
CA ASN A 353 -22.15 -6.48 5.65
C ASN A 353 -22.20 -6.66 7.19
N ARG A 354 -23.38 -6.57 7.80
CA ARG A 354 -23.60 -6.62 9.26
C ARG A 354 -24.56 -7.74 9.65
N MET A 355 -24.66 -8.78 8.82
CA MET A 355 -25.61 -9.87 9.01
C MET A 355 -25.19 -10.75 10.17
N SER A 356 -26.14 -11.08 11.06
CA SER A 356 -25.92 -11.98 12.21
C SER A 356 -26.33 -13.43 11.95
N TYR A 357 -27.11 -13.70 10.91
CA TYR A 357 -27.55 -15.05 10.51
C TYR A 357 -27.74 -15.17 8.99
N ILE A 358 -27.78 -16.42 8.50
CA ILE A 358 -28.23 -16.80 7.16
C ILE A 358 -29.55 -17.58 7.32
N PRO A 359 -30.60 -17.32 6.51
CA PRO A 359 -31.89 -17.99 6.63
C PRO A 359 -31.84 -19.43 6.09
N ALA A 360 -32.69 -20.32 6.62
CA ALA A 360 -32.82 -21.72 6.18
C ALA A 360 -33.15 -21.85 4.67
N GLN A 361 -33.87 -20.88 4.11
CA GLN A 361 -34.20 -20.78 2.68
C GLN A 361 -32.96 -20.73 1.77
N ILE A 362 -31.73 -20.56 2.30
CA ILE A 362 -30.49 -20.69 1.50
C ILE A 362 -30.42 -22.02 0.73
N ALA A 363 -31.07 -23.08 1.23
CA ALA A 363 -31.20 -24.38 0.56
C ALA A 363 -31.87 -24.34 -0.82
N GLU A 364 -32.70 -23.32 -1.11
CA GLU A 364 -33.34 -23.16 -2.42
C GLU A 364 -32.31 -22.87 -3.53
N LEU A 365 -31.12 -22.38 -3.17
CA LEU A 365 -30.01 -22.11 -4.08
C LEU A 365 -29.22 -23.40 -4.42
N ILE A 366 -29.90 -24.40 -4.94
CA ILE A 366 -29.35 -25.74 -5.27
C ILE A 366 -28.15 -25.72 -6.24
N ASN A 367 -28.03 -24.66 -7.06
CA ASN A 367 -26.96 -24.46 -8.03
C ASN A 367 -25.77 -23.64 -7.48
N LEU A 368 -25.80 -23.22 -6.21
CA LEU A 368 -24.79 -22.36 -5.63
C LEU A 368 -23.43 -23.09 -5.52
N THR A 369 -22.41 -22.52 -6.16
CA THR A 369 -21.04 -23.08 -6.23
C THR A 369 -20.05 -22.28 -5.40
N VAL A 370 -20.33 -20.98 -5.20
CA VAL A 370 -19.52 -20.03 -4.43
C VAL A 370 -20.45 -19.23 -3.51
N LEU A 371 -20.21 -19.32 -2.21
CA LEU A 371 -20.84 -18.48 -1.20
C LEU A 371 -19.76 -17.71 -0.45
N ASN A 372 -19.79 -16.38 -0.55
CA ASN A 372 -18.93 -15.51 0.23
C ASN A 372 -19.77 -14.66 1.19
N VAL A 373 -19.61 -14.91 2.48
CA VAL A 373 -20.27 -14.17 3.58
C VAL A 373 -19.23 -13.62 4.56
N SER A 374 -17.99 -13.39 4.12
CA SER A 374 -16.94 -12.90 5.00
C SER A 374 -17.21 -11.50 5.55
N ASN A 375 -16.56 -11.13 6.65
CA ASN A 375 -16.67 -9.80 7.25
C ASN A 375 -18.14 -9.43 7.53
N ASN A 376 -18.84 -10.36 8.18
CA ASN A 376 -20.19 -10.22 8.72
C ASN A 376 -20.13 -10.56 10.22
N TRP A 377 -21.29 -10.68 10.89
CA TRP A 377 -21.39 -10.94 12.32
C TRP A 377 -21.95 -12.34 12.63
N LEU A 378 -21.79 -13.30 11.72
CA LEU A 378 -22.27 -14.67 11.85
C LEU A 378 -21.55 -15.40 12.99
N GLN A 379 -22.29 -16.15 13.81
CA GLN A 379 -21.75 -17.07 14.82
C GLN A 379 -21.95 -18.55 14.45
N THR A 380 -22.97 -18.81 13.62
CA THR A 380 -23.37 -20.12 13.10
C THR A 380 -23.84 -19.97 11.65
N VAL A 381 -24.09 -21.10 10.99
CA VAL A 381 -24.76 -21.19 9.68
C VAL A 381 -25.89 -22.23 9.79
N PRO A 382 -26.98 -22.10 9.02
CA PRO A 382 -28.13 -23.03 9.06
C PRO A 382 -27.74 -24.44 8.61
N GLU A 383 -28.39 -25.46 9.19
CA GLU A 383 -28.19 -26.88 8.82
C GLU A 383 -28.62 -27.15 7.37
N GLU A 384 -29.57 -26.36 6.87
CA GLU A 384 -30.08 -26.41 5.51
C GLU A 384 -29.02 -26.06 4.45
N LEU A 385 -27.89 -25.43 4.84
CA LEU A 385 -26.76 -25.17 3.93
C LEU A 385 -26.16 -26.47 3.34
N SER A 386 -26.36 -27.62 3.99
CA SER A 386 -26.00 -28.95 3.46
C SER A 386 -26.66 -29.27 2.11
N GLN A 387 -27.82 -28.67 1.84
CA GLN A 387 -28.61 -28.91 0.63
C GLN A 387 -28.04 -28.18 -0.61
N CYS A 388 -27.13 -27.21 -0.41
CA CYS A 388 -26.34 -26.59 -1.48
C CYS A 388 -25.25 -27.55 -1.99
N VAL A 389 -25.65 -28.71 -2.54
CA VAL A 389 -24.75 -29.82 -2.92
C VAL A 389 -23.73 -29.50 -4.03
N MET A 390 -23.84 -28.34 -4.67
CA MET A 390 -22.89 -27.83 -5.65
C MET A 390 -21.80 -26.92 -5.04
N LEU A 391 -21.89 -26.61 -3.74
CA LEU A 391 -21.01 -25.65 -3.08
C LEU A 391 -19.56 -26.15 -3.04
N SER A 392 -18.69 -25.38 -3.68
CA SER A 392 -17.27 -25.70 -3.89
C SER A 392 -16.33 -24.73 -3.18
N LYS A 393 -16.78 -23.50 -2.95
CA LYS A 393 -16.06 -22.46 -2.22
C LYS A 393 -16.97 -21.81 -1.20
N LEU A 394 -16.52 -21.80 0.05
CA LEU A 394 -17.24 -21.21 1.16
C LEU A 394 -16.28 -20.30 1.94
N ASP A 395 -16.54 -18.99 1.92
CA ASP A 395 -15.79 -18.00 2.69
C ASP A 395 -16.63 -17.48 3.85
N LEU A 396 -16.22 -17.90 5.05
CA LEU A 396 -16.74 -17.53 6.37
C LEU A 396 -15.77 -16.61 7.12
N SER A 397 -14.73 -16.08 6.46
CA SER A 397 -13.68 -15.31 7.11
C SER A 397 -14.20 -14.03 7.80
N PHE A 398 -13.52 -13.54 8.82
CA PHE A 398 -13.84 -12.30 9.56
C PHE A 398 -15.28 -12.26 10.12
N ASN A 399 -15.86 -13.43 10.43
CA ASN A 399 -17.11 -13.56 11.18
C ASN A 399 -16.82 -13.74 12.69
N ARG A 400 -17.72 -14.36 13.46
CA ARG A 400 -17.63 -14.55 14.92
C ARG A 400 -17.76 -16.02 15.33
N PHE A 401 -17.24 -16.95 14.51
CA PHE A 401 -17.24 -18.37 14.82
C PHE A 401 -16.21 -18.69 15.92
N ASN A 402 -16.65 -19.31 17.03
CA ASN A 402 -15.77 -19.80 18.09
C ASN A 402 -15.35 -21.27 17.90
N GLN A 403 -16.07 -22.00 17.06
CA GLN A 403 -15.87 -23.41 16.73
C GLN A 403 -16.06 -23.63 15.23
N ILE A 404 -15.63 -24.78 14.73
CA ILE A 404 -15.91 -25.24 13.36
C ILE A 404 -17.35 -25.78 13.32
N PRO A 405 -18.27 -25.23 12.52
CA PRO A 405 -19.65 -25.70 12.48
C PRO A 405 -19.79 -27.12 11.90
N ASP A 406 -20.54 -28.00 12.59
CA ASP A 406 -20.73 -29.42 12.22
C ASP A 406 -21.25 -29.63 10.79
N ILE A 407 -22.03 -28.67 10.29
CA ILE A 407 -22.54 -28.66 8.92
C ILE A 407 -21.42 -28.82 7.86
N LEU A 408 -20.21 -28.33 8.14
CA LEU A 408 -19.06 -28.42 7.24
C LEU A 408 -18.59 -29.87 7.01
N PHE A 409 -18.92 -30.79 7.91
CA PHE A 409 -18.62 -32.22 7.75
C PHE A 409 -19.47 -32.87 6.64
N THR A 410 -20.64 -32.30 6.35
CA THR A 410 -21.58 -32.82 5.35
C THR A 410 -21.26 -32.38 3.92
N LEU A 411 -20.50 -31.29 3.75
CA LEU A 411 -20.30 -30.57 2.48
C LEU A 411 -19.19 -31.21 1.62
N LYS A 412 -19.48 -32.40 1.09
CA LYS A 412 -18.56 -33.29 0.34
C LYS A 412 -17.88 -32.69 -0.91
N ARG A 413 -18.32 -31.53 -1.40
CA ARG A 413 -17.81 -30.90 -2.63
C ARG A 413 -16.99 -29.63 -2.39
N ILE A 414 -16.81 -29.20 -1.14
CA ILE A 414 -15.94 -28.06 -0.82
C ILE A 414 -14.50 -28.36 -1.25
N GLN A 415 -13.97 -27.48 -2.08
CA GLN A 415 -12.57 -27.44 -2.49
C GLN A 415 -11.78 -26.36 -1.73
N HIS A 416 -12.47 -25.29 -1.31
CA HIS A 416 -11.89 -24.17 -0.57
C HIS A 416 -12.80 -23.79 0.61
N LEU A 417 -12.26 -23.88 1.82
CA LEU A 417 -12.90 -23.41 3.05
C LEU A 417 -12.05 -22.29 3.64
N GLU A 418 -12.59 -21.07 3.67
CA GLU A 418 -11.92 -19.91 4.26
C GLU A 418 -12.62 -19.53 5.57
N MET A 419 -11.90 -19.58 6.69
CA MET A 419 -12.39 -19.26 8.04
C MET A 419 -11.42 -18.34 8.79
N ALA A 420 -10.60 -17.58 8.07
CA ALA A 420 -9.64 -16.65 8.64
C ALA A 420 -10.33 -15.58 9.52
N GLY A 421 -9.65 -14.98 10.51
CA GLY A 421 -10.16 -13.82 11.25
C GLY A 421 -11.35 -14.09 12.18
N ASN A 422 -11.62 -15.36 12.49
CA ASN A 422 -12.64 -15.80 13.44
C ASN A 422 -12.07 -15.93 14.86
N ASN A 423 -12.79 -16.63 15.74
CA ASN A 423 -12.44 -16.86 17.14
C ASN A 423 -12.22 -18.36 17.43
N ILE A 424 -11.83 -19.15 16.42
CA ILE A 424 -11.67 -20.60 16.52
C ILE A 424 -10.48 -20.93 17.43
N GLU A 425 -10.73 -21.74 18.45
CA GLU A 425 -9.71 -22.23 19.39
C GLU A 425 -9.02 -23.53 18.89
N VAL A 426 -7.86 -23.85 19.46
CA VAL A 426 -7.15 -25.14 19.21
C VAL A 426 -8.04 -26.34 19.51
N SER A 427 -8.93 -26.23 20.51
CA SER A 427 -9.90 -27.25 20.88
C SER A 427 -10.73 -27.71 19.68
N ALA A 428 -11.13 -26.81 18.76
CA ALA A 428 -11.95 -27.15 17.60
C ALA A 428 -11.20 -27.91 16.48
N LEU A 429 -9.87 -27.95 16.49
CA LEU A 429 -9.09 -28.55 15.40
C LEU A 429 -9.20 -30.09 15.34
N HIS A 430 -9.68 -30.75 16.40
CA HIS A 430 -9.97 -32.19 16.38
C HIS A 430 -11.05 -32.58 15.36
N PHE A 431 -11.85 -31.62 14.88
CA PHE A 431 -12.86 -31.82 13.85
C PHE A 431 -12.35 -31.67 12.40
N LEU A 432 -11.12 -31.19 12.18
CA LEU A 432 -10.52 -31.11 10.83
C LEU A 432 -10.60 -32.41 10.00
N PRO A 433 -10.44 -33.63 10.57
CA PRO A 433 -10.55 -34.88 9.83
C PRO A 433 -11.94 -35.15 9.24
N CYS A 434 -12.98 -34.57 9.83
CA CYS A 434 -14.36 -34.68 9.36
C CYS A 434 -14.64 -33.76 8.15
N ILE A 435 -13.76 -32.79 7.89
CA ILE A 435 -13.91 -31.81 6.81
C ILE A 435 -13.29 -32.38 5.53
N HIS A 436 -14.09 -32.43 4.46
CA HIS A 436 -13.67 -32.97 3.15
C HIS A 436 -12.88 -31.94 2.30
N ALA A 437 -12.57 -30.76 2.86
CA ALA A 437 -11.94 -29.66 2.14
C ALA A 437 -10.42 -29.88 1.99
N PRO A 438 -9.88 -29.87 0.76
CA PRO A 438 -8.44 -30.02 0.53
C PRO A 438 -7.64 -28.75 0.84
N LYS A 439 -8.31 -27.60 0.98
CA LYS A 439 -7.70 -26.32 1.35
C LYS A 439 -8.50 -25.68 2.48
N ILE A 440 -7.84 -25.41 3.60
CA ILE A 440 -8.44 -24.79 4.79
C ILE A 440 -7.58 -23.62 5.25
N ASP A 441 -8.18 -22.44 5.31
CA ASP A 441 -7.59 -21.21 5.82
C ASP A 441 -8.15 -20.87 7.22
N LEU A 442 -7.29 -20.92 8.22
CA LEU A 442 -7.54 -20.65 9.64
C LEU A 442 -6.70 -19.47 10.14
N ARG A 443 -6.19 -18.60 9.27
CA ARG A 443 -5.39 -17.44 9.68
C ARG A 443 -6.09 -16.58 10.73
N ARG A 444 -5.34 -15.91 11.62
CA ARG A 444 -5.90 -14.89 12.54
C ARG A 444 -7.08 -15.39 13.40
N ASN A 445 -7.00 -16.61 13.90
CA ASN A 445 -7.96 -17.19 14.84
C ASN A 445 -7.43 -17.14 16.29
N ALA A 446 -8.06 -17.86 17.22
CA ALA A 446 -7.65 -17.96 18.62
C ALA A 446 -6.76 -19.21 18.87
N LEU A 447 -5.94 -19.61 17.90
CA LEU A 447 -5.07 -20.78 18.03
C LEU A 447 -3.84 -20.44 18.88
N THR A 448 -3.84 -20.86 20.14
CA THR A 448 -2.78 -20.58 21.13
C THR A 448 -2.22 -21.86 21.77
N GLY A 449 -0.98 -21.81 22.26
CA GLY A 449 -0.34 -22.95 22.93
C GLY A 449 0.24 -23.97 21.94
N THR A 450 -0.15 -25.23 22.07
CA THR A 450 0.40 -26.35 21.26
C THR A 450 -0.68 -26.98 20.38
N VAL A 451 -0.49 -26.95 19.06
CA VAL A 451 -1.37 -27.65 18.10
C VAL A 451 -0.74 -28.99 17.73
N ARG A 452 -1.36 -30.10 18.13
CA ARG A 452 -0.94 -31.45 17.76
C ARG A 452 -2.05 -32.17 17.00
N LEU A 453 -1.87 -32.37 15.70
CA LEU A 453 -2.77 -33.13 14.83
C LEU A 453 -2.28 -34.57 14.66
N THR A 454 -1.91 -35.19 15.80
CA THR A 454 -1.31 -36.52 15.86
C THR A 454 -2.33 -37.66 15.92
N SER A 455 -3.46 -37.47 16.60
CA SER A 455 -4.44 -38.56 16.80
C SER A 455 -5.31 -38.85 15.58
N PHE A 456 -5.14 -38.13 14.47
CA PHE A 456 -6.12 -38.09 13.39
C PHE A 456 -5.52 -38.12 11.98
N ILE A 457 -6.20 -38.80 11.07
CA ILE A 457 -5.84 -38.86 9.64
C ILE A 457 -6.83 -38.02 8.85
N CYS A 458 -6.39 -36.88 8.33
CA CYS A 458 -7.18 -36.09 7.38
C CYS A 458 -6.90 -36.61 5.96
N PHE A 459 -7.87 -37.24 5.30
CA PHE A 459 -7.67 -37.82 3.97
C PHE A 459 -7.76 -36.80 2.82
N ALA A 460 -8.40 -35.66 3.05
CA ALA A 460 -8.60 -34.63 2.02
C ALA A 460 -7.57 -33.50 2.07
N LEU A 461 -7.06 -33.13 3.25
CA LEU A 461 -6.32 -31.89 3.48
C LEU A 461 -4.96 -31.89 2.77
N THR A 462 -4.78 -30.94 1.84
CA THR A 462 -3.53 -30.74 1.08
C THR A 462 -2.86 -29.39 1.34
N GLU A 463 -3.61 -28.39 1.78
CA GLU A 463 -3.15 -27.03 2.02
C GLU A 463 -3.76 -26.52 3.33
N LEU A 464 -2.88 -26.19 4.28
CA LEU A 464 -3.26 -25.64 5.58
C LEU A 464 -2.59 -24.28 5.75
N ASP A 465 -3.41 -23.24 5.95
CA ASP A 465 -2.95 -21.89 6.26
C ASP A 465 -3.39 -21.50 7.67
N ILE A 466 -2.42 -21.26 8.55
CA ILE A 466 -2.63 -20.89 9.95
C ILE A 466 -1.92 -19.58 10.31
N ARG A 467 -1.44 -18.79 9.33
CA ARG A 467 -0.66 -17.55 9.56
C ARG A 467 -1.34 -16.55 10.50
N ASP A 468 -0.53 -15.71 11.14
CA ASP A 468 -0.98 -14.64 12.05
C ASP A 468 -1.87 -15.14 13.24
N ASN A 469 -1.76 -16.41 13.64
CA ASN A 469 -2.27 -16.88 14.94
C ASN A 469 -1.19 -16.63 16.00
N VAL A 470 -1.44 -15.71 16.93
CA VAL A 470 -0.44 -15.26 17.90
C VAL A 470 -0.34 -16.23 19.08
N ASN A 471 0.88 -16.47 19.58
CA ASN A 471 1.20 -17.37 20.71
C ASN A 471 1.00 -18.88 20.41
N LEU A 472 1.29 -19.32 19.19
CA LEU A 472 1.29 -20.74 18.82
C LEU A 472 2.75 -21.24 18.89
N LEU A 473 3.09 -21.89 20.02
CA LEU A 473 4.47 -22.26 20.38
C LEU A 473 4.94 -23.53 19.67
N GLU A 474 4.05 -24.52 19.55
CA GLU A 474 4.35 -25.80 18.91
C GLU A 474 3.29 -26.17 17.87
N LEU A 475 3.75 -26.62 16.71
CA LEU A 475 2.91 -27.17 15.64
C LEU A 475 3.41 -28.55 15.24
N ASP A 476 2.57 -29.57 15.42
CA ASP A 476 2.83 -30.95 15.04
C ASP A 476 1.78 -31.45 14.04
N LEU A 477 2.23 -31.64 12.81
CA LEU A 477 1.50 -32.15 11.65
C LEU A 477 2.06 -33.51 11.17
N SER A 478 2.76 -34.24 12.05
CA SER A 478 3.50 -35.47 11.72
C SER A 478 2.66 -36.57 11.07
N ASN A 479 1.35 -36.66 11.35
CA ASN A 479 0.47 -37.69 10.80
C ASN A 479 -0.36 -37.23 9.57
N LEU A 480 -0.22 -35.97 9.13
CA LEU A 480 -0.90 -35.42 7.95
C LEU A 480 -0.13 -35.72 6.65
N HIS A 481 -0.06 -37.00 6.27
CA HIS A 481 0.69 -37.47 5.09
C HIS A 481 0.20 -36.92 3.73
N THR A 482 -1.01 -36.36 3.66
CA THR A 482 -1.60 -35.77 2.45
C THR A 482 -1.20 -34.32 2.19
N ILE A 483 -0.60 -33.65 3.19
CA ILE A 483 -0.23 -32.23 3.10
C ILE A 483 0.83 -31.99 2.01
N GLN A 484 0.62 -30.93 1.24
CA GLN A 484 1.48 -30.47 0.15
C GLN A 484 1.96 -29.04 0.38
N ILE A 485 1.13 -28.19 1.00
CA ILE A 485 1.41 -26.79 1.30
C ILE A 485 1.12 -26.54 2.78
N VAL A 486 2.09 -25.95 3.48
CA VAL A 486 1.92 -25.46 4.87
C VAL A 486 2.33 -23.99 4.92
N HIS A 487 1.39 -23.14 5.35
CA HIS A 487 1.61 -21.74 5.67
C HIS A 487 1.52 -21.55 7.18
N CYS A 488 2.69 -21.41 7.82
CA CYS A 488 2.84 -21.24 9.26
C CYS A 488 3.74 -20.03 9.61
N GLU A 489 3.71 -18.98 8.77
CA GLU A 489 4.39 -17.71 9.02
C GLU A 489 3.75 -16.89 10.17
N ARG A 490 4.59 -16.14 10.92
CA ARG A 490 4.17 -15.14 11.93
C ARG A 490 3.35 -15.70 13.11
N LEU A 491 3.86 -16.76 13.75
CA LEU A 491 3.17 -17.48 14.84
C LEU A 491 3.90 -17.44 16.20
N HIS A 492 5.18 -17.06 16.21
CA HIS A 492 6.12 -17.25 17.32
C HIS A 492 6.39 -18.74 17.64
N LEU A 493 6.36 -19.60 16.61
CA LEU A 493 6.70 -21.01 16.74
C LEU A 493 8.15 -21.20 17.23
N THR A 494 8.34 -22.10 18.19
CA THR A 494 9.65 -22.57 18.66
C THR A 494 9.92 -24.02 18.23
N ASN A 495 8.87 -24.82 18.00
CA ASN A 495 8.94 -26.22 17.58
C ASN A 495 7.97 -26.49 16.41
N LEU A 496 8.48 -27.06 15.32
CA LEU A 496 7.72 -27.38 14.12
C LEU A 496 8.00 -28.82 13.69
N GLN A 497 6.96 -29.65 13.62
CA GLN A 497 7.02 -31.02 13.11
C GLN A 497 6.04 -31.20 11.93
N VAL A 498 6.50 -31.69 10.79
CA VAL A 498 5.69 -31.83 9.56
C VAL A 498 5.96 -33.16 8.85
N ASN A 499 4.91 -33.80 8.35
CA ASN A 499 5.07 -34.97 7.49
C ASN A 499 5.66 -34.59 6.12
N GLY A 500 6.81 -35.16 5.73
CA GLY A 500 7.47 -34.81 4.47
C GLY A 500 6.93 -35.51 3.22
N THR A 501 6.13 -36.56 3.34
CA THR A 501 5.82 -37.53 2.26
C THR A 501 5.36 -36.87 0.94
N ASN A 502 4.40 -35.95 1.03
CA ASN A 502 3.83 -35.23 -0.12
C ASN A 502 4.13 -33.72 -0.11
N LEU A 503 4.97 -33.25 0.81
CA LEU A 503 5.24 -31.84 1.03
C LEU A 503 5.97 -31.22 -0.17
N LYS A 504 5.39 -30.15 -0.74
CA LYS A 504 5.91 -29.41 -1.91
C LYS A 504 6.31 -27.98 -1.56
N TYR A 505 5.61 -27.35 -0.62
CA TYR A 505 5.85 -25.96 -0.23
C TYR A 505 5.74 -25.83 1.28
N LEU A 506 6.80 -25.31 1.91
CA LEU A 506 6.80 -24.99 3.33
C LEU A 506 7.17 -23.51 3.52
N TYR A 507 6.28 -22.77 4.16
CA TYR A 507 6.46 -21.38 4.53
C TYR A 507 6.36 -21.25 6.06
N ALA A 508 7.49 -21.04 6.73
CA ALA A 508 7.60 -20.92 8.18
C ALA A 508 8.32 -19.62 8.59
N ASP A 509 8.22 -18.58 7.76
CA ASP A 509 8.94 -17.33 7.93
C ASP A 509 8.43 -16.49 9.12
N ASN A 510 9.30 -15.71 9.76
CA ASN A 510 8.98 -14.86 10.92
C ASN A 510 8.46 -15.66 12.13
N ASN A 511 9.29 -16.58 12.61
CA ASN A 511 9.05 -17.36 13.82
C ASN A 511 10.31 -17.34 14.72
N GLU A 512 10.32 -18.16 15.76
CA GLU A 512 11.44 -18.28 16.70
C GLU A 512 12.11 -19.67 16.61
N LEU A 513 11.96 -20.34 15.47
CA LEU A 513 12.46 -21.69 15.22
C LEU A 513 13.99 -21.70 15.22
N SER A 514 14.55 -22.63 15.99
CA SER A 514 15.97 -23.02 15.92
C SER A 514 16.20 -24.25 15.05
N GLN A 515 15.16 -25.08 14.89
CA GLN A 515 15.13 -26.31 14.10
C GLN A 515 13.70 -26.56 13.57
N ALA A 516 13.58 -27.38 12.54
CA ALA A 516 12.30 -27.91 12.05
C ALA A 516 12.45 -29.40 11.73
N ILE A 517 11.55 -30.23 12.27
CA ILE A 517 11.59 -31.69 12.14
C ILE A 517 10.66 -32.07 10.98
N ILE A 518 11.23 -32.58 9.89
CA ILE A 518 10.46 -33.01 8.72
C ILE A 518 10.82 -34.47 8.44
N MET A 519 9.84 -35.35 8.62
CA MET A 519 10.01 -36.81 8.48
C MET A 519 8.79 -37.42 7.78
N PRO A 520 8.96 -38.37 6.83
CA PRO A 520 10.22 -38.74 6.17
C PRO A 520 10.81 -37.55 5.37
N VAL A 521 12.00 -37.72 4.78
CA VAL A 521 12.67 -36.68 3.97
C VAL A 521 11.74 -36.21 2.83
N PRO A 522 11.50 -34.88 2.66
CA PRO A 522 10.48 -34.37 1.75
C PRO A 522 10.96 -34.31 0.29
N ILE A 523 11.10 -35.46 -0.36
CA ILE A 523 11.66 -35.60 -1.73
C ILE A 523 10.94 -34.77 -2.81
N HIS A 524 9.69 -34.38 -2.58
CA HIS A 524 8.84 -33.60 -3.49
C HIS A 524 8.93 -32.08 -3.27
N LEU A 525 9.74 -31.61 -2.31
CA LEU A 525 9.81 -30.20 -1.91
C LEU A 525 10.36 -29.32 -3.03
N VAL A 526 9.63 -28.24 -3.35
CA VAL A 526 9.91 -27.26 -4.40
C VAL A 526 10.37 -25.93 -3.79
N ILE A 527 9.74 -25.50 -2.70
CA ILE A 527 10.09 -24.28 -1.96
C ILE A 527 10.23 -24.58 -0.47
N PHE A 528 11.37 -24.16 0.09
CA PHE A 528 11.66 -24.20 1.51
C PHE A 528 11.95 -22.78 2.01
N SER A 529 11.05 -22.23 2.83
CA SER A 529 11.13 -20.86 3.36
C SER A 529 11.07 -20.87 4.88
N ILE A 530 12.18 -20.52 5.53
CA ILE A 530 12.37 -20.49 7.00
C ILE A 530 13.06 -19.18 7.42
N SER A 531 12.80 -18.10 6.68
CA SER A 531 13.44 -16.79 6.84
C SER A 531 12.95 -16.07 8.10
N PHE A 532 13.72 -15.13 8.66
CA PHE A 532 13.39 -14.46 9.93
C PHE A 532 13.12 -15.49 11.06
N ASN A 533 14.13 -16.30 11.37
CA ASN A 533 14.12 -17.32 12.44
C ASN A 533 15.47 -17.32 13.17
N ARG A 534 15.77 -18.37 13.95
CA ARG A 534 17.00 -18.51 14.76
C ARG A 534 17.86 -19.72 14.36
N PHE A 535 17.75 -20.19 13.11
CA PHE A 535 18.55 -21.33 12.62
C PHE A 535 20.04 -21.00 12.60
N THR A 536 20.87 -21.93 13.08
CA THR A 536 22.35 -21.85 13.06
C THR A 536 22.99 -22.70 11.95
N SER A 537 22.25 -23.69 11.46
CA SER A 537 22.62 -24.62 10.39
C SER A 537 21.37 -25.05 9.61
N LEU A 538 21.56 -25.69 8.46
CA LEU A 538 20.47 -26.20 7.62
C LEU A 538 20.51 -27.74 7.57
N PRO A 539 19.37 -28.44 7.40
CA PRO A 539 19.35 -29.89 7.29
C PRO A 539 20.10 -30.42 6.07
N GLU A 540 20.99 -31.41 6.26
CA GLU A 540 21.79 -32.00 5.17
C GLU A 540 20.95 -32.64 4.06
N TRP A 541 19.78 -33.19 4.39
CA TRP A 541 18.85 -33.80 3.41
C TRP A 541 18.33 -32.81 2.37
N LEU A 542 18.47 -31.49 2.57
CA LEU A 542 18.19 -30.49 1.53
C LEU A 542 19.05 -30.73 0.27
N THR A 543 20.23 -31.34 0.43
CA THR A 543 21.13 -31.63 -0.69
C THR A 543 20.69 -32.81 -1.55
N ASP A 544 19.78 -33.66 -1.07
CA ASP A 544 19.26 -34.82 -1.79
C ASP A 544 18.00 -34.52 -2.61
N LEU A 545 17.48 -33.28 -2.52
CA LEU A 545 16.21 -32.88 -3.13
C LEU A 545 16.33 -32.57 -4.62
N GLN A 546 15.79 -33.45 -5.47
CA GLN A 546 15.83 -33.30 -6.93
C GLN A 546 14.79 -32.31 -7.50
N HIS A 547 13.88 -31.79 -6.68
CA HIS A 547 12.76 -30.94 -7.10
C HIS A 547 12.80 -29.51 -6.55
N ILE A 548 13.74 -29.21 -5.63
CA ILE A 548 13.79 -27.91 -4.98
C ILE A 548 14.28 -26.82 -5.95
N GLU A 549 13.50 -25.75 -6.06
CA GLU A 549 13.78 -24.62 -6.95
C GLU A 549 14.15 -23.35 -6.18
N THR A 550 13.65 -23.18 -4.96
CA THR A 550 13.88 -21.98 -4.14
C THR A 550 14.12 -22.35 -2.67
N ILE A 551 15.23 -21.86 -2.13
CA ILE A 551 15.58 -21.92 -0.71
C ILE A 551 15.65 -20.48 -0.20
N SER A 552 14.84 -20.14 0.80
CA SER A 552 14.87 -18.85 1.49
C SER A 552 15.12 -19.06 2.98
N VAL A 553 16.29 -18.59 3.42
CA VAL A 553 16.82 -18.79 4.77
C VAL A 553 17.38 -17.46 5.34
N HIS A 554 16.99 -16.34 4.74
CA HIS A 554 17.54 -15.03 5.09
C HIS A 554 17.11 -14.56 6.48
N HIS A 555 17.89 -13.68 7.10
CA HIS A 555 17.63 -13.19 8.46
C HIS A 555 17.55 -14.36 9.47
N ASN A 556 18.64 -15.13 9.54
CA ASN A 556 18.85 -16.22 10.49
C ASN A 556 20.26 -16.06 11.12
N LEU A 557 20.76 -17.09 11.81
CA LEU A 557 22.07 -17.13 12.46
C LEU A 557 23.01 -18.16 11.80
N ILE A 558 22.79 -18.48 10.53
CA ILE A 558 23.46 -19.58 9.83
C ILE A 558 24.96 -19.29 9.67
N LEU A 559 25.79 -20.26 10.04
CA LEU A 559 27.25 -20.19 9.98
C LEU A 559 27.83 -20.78 8.67
N TYR A 560 27.19 -21.82 8.14
CA TYR A 560 27.62 -22.51 6.92
C TYR A 560 26.42 -23.08 6.15
N LEU A 561 26.60 -23.27 4.83
CA LEU A 561 25.64 -23.98 3.98
C LEU A 561 26.08 -25.45 3.80
N PRO A 562 25.15 -26.39 3.61
CA PRO A 562 25.47 -27.80 3.38
C PRO A 562 26.43 -28.01 2.20
N HIS A 563 27.48 -28.81 2.39
CA HIS A 563 28.60 -28.89 1.44
C HIS A 563 28.21 -29.31 0.01
N ARG A 564 27.12 -30.07 -0.17
CA ARG A 564 26.66 -30.56 -1.50
C ARG A 564 25.60 -29.69 -2.17
N ILE A 565 25.24 -28.54 -1.59
CA ILE A 565 24.14 -27.68 -2.09
C ILE A 565 24.38 -27.18 -3.52
N PHE A 566 25.64 -26.98 -3.93
CA PHE A 566 26.04 -26.57 -5.28
C PHE A 566 26.50 -27.73 -6.18
N MET A 567 26.27 -28.99 -5.77
CA MET A 567 26.66 -30.20 -6.50
C MET A 567 25.46 -31.07 -6.88
N ASN A 568 24.63 -31.43 -5.90
CA ASN A 568 23.53 -32.39 -6.10
C ASN A 568 22.22 -31.72 -6.55
N VAL A 569 22.03 -30.44 -6.21
CA VAL A 569 20.72 -29.75 -6.29
C VAL A 569 20.49 -29.09 -7.66
N SER A 570 20.51 -29.91 -8.72
CA SER A 570 20.50 -29.49 -10.14
C SER A 570 19.26 -28.73 -10.66
N LYS A 571 18.25 -28.48 -9.82
CA LYS A 571 17.08 -27.63 -10.12
C LYS A 571 17.00 -26.35 -9.28
N LEU A 572 17.91 -26.11 -8.34
CA LEU A 572 17.92 -24.90 -7.51
C LEU A 572 18.15 -23.67 -8.40
N LYS A 573 17.16 -22.77 -8.45
CA LYS A 573 17.21 -21.52 -9.22
C LYS A 573 17.53 -20.34 -8.31
N ASN A 574 16.94 -20.31 -7.12
CA ASN A 574 17.03 -19.17 -6.21
C ASN A 574 17.53 -19.61 -4.84
N LEU A 575 18.61 -18.99 -4.37
CA LEU A 575 19.12 -19.15 -3.01
C LEU A 575 19.23 -17.78 -2.33
N TYR A 576 18.41 -17.56 -1.30
CA TYR A 576 18.42 -16.36 -0.47
C TYR A 576 18.96 -16.71 0.93
N ALA A 577 20.23 -16.42 1.16
CA ALA A 577 20.92 -16.66 2.44
C ALA A 577 21.58 -15.38 2.98
N ASN A 578 21.08 -14.21 2.57
CA ASN A 578 21.47 -12.90 3.08
C ASN A 578 21.08 -12.69 4.56
N ASN A 579 21.71 -11.72 5.23
CA ASN A 579 21.50 -11.41 6.65
C ASN A 579 21.67 -12.66 7.53
N ASN A 580 22.86 -13.26 7.45
CA ASN A 580 23.26 -14.44 8.22
C ASN A 580 24.70 -14.23 8.74
N LYS A 581 25.36 -15.29 9.22
CA LYS A 581 26.74 -15.27 9.73
C LYS A 581 27.67 -16.17 8.91
N ILE A 582 27.40 -16.32 7.61
CA ILE A 582 28.14 -17.23 6.73
C ILE A 582 29.54 -16.65 6.46
N GLU A 583 30.58 -17.44 6.74
CA GLU A 583 31.99 -17.06 6.55
C GLU A 583 32.58 -17.64 5.26
N HIS A 584 32.14 -18.85 4.88
CA HIS A 584 32.62 -19.59 3.72
C HIS A 584 31.47 -20.29 2.98
N LEU A 585 31.63 -20.45 1.66
CA LEU A 585 30.75 -21.23 0.80
C LEU A 585 31.44 -22.55 0.42
N PRO A 586 30.69 -23.62 0.06
CA PRO A 586 31.29 -24.84 -0.46
C PRO A 586 32.09 -24.61 -1.76
N ASP A 587 33.34 -25.08 -1.79
CA ASP A 587 34.27 -24.85 -2.92
C ASP A 587 33.93 -25.65 -4.18
N VAL A 588 33.32 -26.83 -4.03
CA VAL A 588 32.98 -27.73 -5.14
C VAL A 588 31.62 -27.37 -5.71
N ILE A 589 31.60 -26.98 -6.99
CA ILE A 589 30.42 -26.51 -7.70
C ILE A 589 30.28 -27.28 -9.02
N GLU A 590 29.25 -28.12 -9.10
CA GLU A 590 28.96 -28.97 -10.27
C GLU A 590 27.47 -28.91 -10.58
N ASN A 591 27.10 -28.91 -11.87
CA ASN A 591 25.69 -28.87 -12.32
C ASN A 591 24.84 -27.72 -11.75
N CYS A 592 25.47 -26.64 -11.30
CA CYS A 592 24.82 -25.51 -10.65
C CYS A 592 23.83 -24.79 -11.58
N SER A 593 22.55 -24.84 -11.24
CA SER A 593 21.45 -24.27 -12.03
C SER A 593 21.00 -22.87 -11.61
N LEU A 594 21.70 -22.23 -10.66
CA LEU A 594 21.29 -20.98 -10.03
C LEU A 594 21.07 -19.85 -11.06
N GLU A 595 19.97 -19.14 -10.90
CA GLU A 595 19.66 -17.88 -11.57
C GLU A 595 19.82 -16.67 -10.63
N VAL A 596 19.54 -16.85 -9.33
CA VAL A 596 19.65 -15.83 -8.28
C VAL A 596 20.42 -16.38 -7.08
N LEU A 597 21.50 -15.70 -6.70
CA LEU A 597 22.25 -15.97 -5.47
C LEU A 597 22.38 -14.66 -4.67
N SER A 598 21.70 -14.61 -3.53
CA SER A 598 21.75 -13.45 -2.63
C SER A 598 22.34 -13.84 -1.28
N LEU A 599 23.50 -13.22 -0.98
CA LEU A 599 24.39 -13.51 0.14
C LEU A 599 24.79 -12.22 0.88
N HIS A 600 24.09 -11.11 0.63
CA HIS A 600 24.44 -9.83 1.23
C HIS A 600 24.33 -9.83 2.76
N ASN A 601 25.10 -8.97 3.44
CA ASN A 601 25.15 -8.88 4.89
C ASN A 601 25.47 -10.24 5.54
N ASN A 602 26.67 -10.74 5.27
CA ASN A 602 27.27 -11.94 5.83
C ASN A 602 28.74 -11.64 6.20
N ARG A 603 29.57 -12.67 6.42
CA ARG A 603 30.98 -12.55 6.80
C ARG A 603 31.91 -13.19 5.77
N ILE A 604 31.48 -13.24 4.50
CA ILE A 604 32.16 -14.03 3.48
C ILE A 604 33.49 -13.38 3.08
N ASN A 605 34.59 -14.11 3.27
CA ASN A 605 35.96 -13.66 2.99
C ASN A 605 36.37 -13.85 1.51
N ALA A 606 35.87 -14.92 0.89
CA ALA A 606 36.11 -15.25 -0.52
C ALA A 606 34.95 -16.07 -1.09
N LEU A 607 34.71 -15.95 -2.39
CA LEU A 607 33.79 -16.81 -3.14
C LEU A 607 34.57 -17.94 -3.84
N PRO A 608 33.99 -19.13 -4.05
CA PRO A 608 34.64 -20.22 -4.77
C PRO A 608 35.06 -19.81 -6.19
N ASN A 609 36.30 -20.12 -6.55
CA ASN A 609 36.93 -19.67 -7.82
C ASN A 609 36.16 -20.10 -9.08
N GLU A 610 35.49 -21.26 -9.03
CA GLU A 610 34.74 -21.83 -10.15
C GLU A 610 33.27 -21.38 -10.20
N LEU A 611 32.78 -20.58 -9.22
CA LEU A 611 31.38 -20.19 -9.11
C LEU A 611 30.83 -19.55 -10.41
N LEU A 612 31.51 -18.54 -10.94
CA LEU A 612 31.08 -17.84 -12.17
C LEU A 612 31.39 -18.62 -13.45
N LYS A 613 32.27 -19.63 -13.41
CA LYS A 613 32.50 -20.54 -14.54
C LYS A 613 31.39 -21.58 -14.63
N ALA A 614 31.02 -22.21 -13.51
CA ALA A 614 30.06 -23.29 -13.44
C ALA A 614 28.60 -22.81 -13.48
N ALA A 615 28.26 -21.70 -12.81
CA ALA A 615 26.89 -21.19 -12.71
C ALA A 615 26.44 -20.41 -13.97
N ASN A 616 26.44 -21.06 -15.13
CA ASN A 616 26.15 -20.46 -16.45
C ASN A 616 24.70 -19.91 -16.63
N LYS A 617 23.81 -20.12 -15.66
CA LYS A 617 22.45 -19.56 -15.61
C LYS A 617 22.33 -18.31 -14.74
N LEU A 618 23.37 -17.94 -13.99
CA LEU A 618 23.31 -16.88 -12.98
C LEU A 618 23.04 -15.51 -13.63
N LYS A 619 21.98 -14.83 -13.15
CA LYS A 619 21.52 -13.52 -13.64
C LYS A 619 21.68 -12.44 -12.58
N ASN A 620 21.47 -12.77 -11.30
CA ASN A 620 21.61 -11.86 -10.16
C ASN A 620 22.59 -12.46 -9.15
N LEU A 621 23.66 -11.74 -8.86
CA LEU A 621 24.61 -12.03 -7.79
C LEU A 621 24.67 -10.83 -6.85
N ASN A 622 24.30 -11.04 -5.59
CA ASN A 622 24.41 -10.04 -4.55
C ASN A 622 25.28 -10.56 -3.40
N VAL A 623 26.44 -9.93 -3.23
CA VAL A 623 27.45 -10.24 -2.21
C VAL A 623 27.85 -8.99 -1.43
N SER A 624 26.98 -7.97 -1.42
CA SER A 624 27.23 -6.70 -0.73
C SER A 624 27.33 -6.86 0.79
N CYS A 625 28.03 -5.96 1.48
CA CYS A 625 28.25 -6.01 2.93
C CYS A 625 28.84 -7.37 3.36
N ASN A 626 30.03 -7.68 2.85
CA ASN A 626 30.83 -8.87 3.15
C ASN A 626 32.31 -8.46 3.30
N GLN A 627 33.24 -9.43 3.34
CA GLN A 627 34.67 -9.18 3.52
C GLN A 627 35.49 -9.56 2.26
N LEU A 628 34.87 -9.52 1.08
CA LEU A 628 35.49 -9.95 -0.17
C LEU A 628 36.61 -9.00 -0.61
N LYS A 629 37.79 -9.56 -0.86
CA LYS A 629 38.93 -8.83 -1.45
C LYS A 629 38.97 -8.90 -2.98
N ARG A 630 38.38 -9.95 -3.57
CA ARG A 630 38.32 -10.20 -5.02
C ARG A 630 37.04 -10.94 -5.39
N LEU A 631 36.63 -10.84 -6.65
CA LEU A 631 35.59 -11.70 -7.24
C LEU A 631 36.21 -12.90 -7.98
N PRO A 632 35.49 -14.04 -8.07
CA PRO A 632 35.97 -15.22 -8.76
C PRO A 632 36.05 -14.99 -10.27
N THR A 633 36.92 -15.75 -10.94
CA THR A 633 37.13 -15.62 -12.40
C THR A 633 35.86 -15.94 -13.19
N ALA A 634 35.49 -15.06 -14.12
CA ALA A 634 34.39 -15.28 -15.06
C ALA A 634 34.66 -16.45 -16.04
N ASN A 635 33.63 -16.94 -16.72
CA ASN A 635 33.80 -17.96 -17.75
C ASN A 635 34.56 -17.38 -18.97
N THR A 636 35.52 -18.14 -19.50
CA THR A 636 36.27 -17.81 -20.72
C THR A 636 35.38 -17.78 -21.96
N MET A 637 34.31 -18.60 -21.97
CA MET A 637 33.28 -18.58 -23.00
C MET A 637 32.24 -17.49 -22.66
N LEU A 638 32.45 -16.30 -23.23
CA LEU A 638 31.71 -15.08 -22.87
C LEU A 638 30.18 -15.19 -22.99
N ASP A 639 29.66 -16.05 -23.88
CA ASP A 639 28.22 -16.29 -24.04
C ASP A 639 27.58 -17.05 -22.86
N LEU A 640 28.39 -17.69 -22.02
CA LEU A 640 27.95 -18.34 -20.78
C LEU A 640 27.84 -17.36 -19.60
N ASN A 641 28.45 -16.16 -19.70
CA ASN A 641 28.35 -15.12 -18.67
C ASN A 641 26.99 -14.41 -18.78
N ARG A 642 25.96 -14.97 -18.15
CA ARG A 642 24.57 -14.48 -18.21
C ARG A 642 24.21 -13.41 -17.16
N LEU A 643 25.18 -12.97 -16.37
CA LEU A 643 24.99 -12.03 -15.27
C LEU A 643 24.45 -10.68 -15.77
N GLN A 644 23.37 -10.20 -15.15
CA GLN A 644 22.68 -8.94 -15.46
C GLN A 644 22.73 -7.95 -14.30
N PHE A 645 22.75 -8.46 -13.06
CA PHE A 645 22.82 -7.68 -11.84
C PHE A 645 24.02 -8.19 -11.02
N LEU A 646 24.98 -7.31 -10.76
CA LEU A 646 26.10 -7.55 -9.86
C LEU A 646 26.09 -6.47 -8.77
N ARG A 647 25.90 -6.90 -7.53
CA ARG A 647 26.01 -6.06 -6.33
C ARG A 647 27.11 -6.61 -5.44
N ALA A 648 28.14 -5.81 -5.23
CA ALA A 648 29.26 -6.12 -4.33
C ALA A 648 29.67 -4.87 -3.53
N ALA A 649 28.69 -4.04 -3.17
CA ALA A 649 28.92 -2.84 -2.36
C ALA A 649 29.45 -3.19 -0.96
N GLN A 650 30.17 -2.28 -0.32
CA GLN A 650 30.68 -2.45 1.06
C GLN A 650 31.46 -3.77 1.24
N ASN A 651 32.57 -3.87 0.50
CA ASN A 651 33.54 -4.97 0.53
C ASN A 651 34.95 -4.36 0.50
N PHE A 652 35.99 -5.19 0.33
CA PHE A 652 37.40 -4.75 0.24
C PHE A 652 37.97 -4.93 -1.18
N LEU A 653 37.14 -4.74 -2.22
CA LEU A 653 37.53 -5.02 -3.61
C LEU A 653 38.55 -3.99 -4.15
N ASP A 654 39.58 -4.52 -4.81
CA ASP A 654 40.59 -3.78 -5.59
C ASP A 654 40.27 -3.83 -7.11
N GLU A 655 41.13 -3.22 -7.93
CA GLU A 655 40.91 -3.11 -9.38
C GLU A 655 40.92 -4.46 -10.13
N SER A 656 41.29 -5.58 -9.47
CA SER A 656 41.19 -6.92 -10.08
C SER A 656 39.75 -7.27 -10.49
N VAL A 657 38.75 -6.68 -9.83
CA VAL A 657 37.32 -6.86 -10.12
C VAL A 657 36.95 -6.46 -11.56
N ILE A 658 37.65 -5.48 -12.14
CA ILE A 658 37.34 -4.92 -13.47
C ILE A 658 37.40 -6.03 -14.53
N SER A 659 38.38 -6.94 -14.44
CA SER A 659 38.54 -8.08 -15.36
C SER A 659 37.31 -9.01 -15.42
N VAL A 660 36.66 -9.22 -14.27
CA VAL A 660 35.45 -10.04 -14.13
C VAL A 660 34.24 -9.28 -14.69
N VAL A 661 34.11 -7.99 -14.36
CA VAL A 661 33.02 -7.11 -14.83
C VAL A 661 32.99 -7.04 -16.37
N VAL A 662 34.14 -6.83 -17.03
CA VAL A 662 34.27 -6.76 -18.50
C VAL A 662 33.85 -8.05 -19.21
N SER A 663 34.03 -9.19 -18.55
CA SER A 663 33.66 -10.50 -19.07
C SER A 663 32.14 -10.73 -19.07
N CYS A 664 31.40 -9.98 -18.25
CA CYS A 664 29.94 -10.03 -18.12
C CYS A 664 29.24 -9.04 -19.06
N ARG A 665 29.33 -9.25 -20.38
CA ARG A 665 28.77 -8.35 -21.41
C ARG A 665 27.26 -8.07 -21.33
N ARG A 666 26.50 -8.86 -20.58
CA ARG A 666 25.05 -8.72 -20.37
C ARG A 666 24.69 -7.93 -19.11
N LEU A 667 25.68 -7.38 -18.41
CA LEU A 667 25.48 -6.62 -17.18
C LEU A 667 24.69 -5.34 -17.44
N ARG A 668 23.60 -5.15 -16.69
CA ARG A 668 22.70 -4.00 -16.75
C ARG A 668 22.83 -3.12 -15.51
N PHE A 669 23.07 -3.74 -14.36
CA PHE A 669 23.24 -3.06 -13.08
C PHE A 669 24.57 -3.49 -12.45
N LEU A 670 25.43 -2.51 -12.14
CA LEU A 670 26.70 -2.69 -11.46
C LEU A 670 26.77 -1.80 -10.23
N ASP A 671 26.97 -2.40 -9.06
CA ASP A 671 27.23 -1.68 -7.82
C ASP A 671 28.50 -2.21 -7.14
N LEU A 672 29.53 -1.37 -7.13
CA LEU A 672 30.81 -1.56 -6.45
C LEU A 672 31.07 -0.43 -5.45
N SER A 673 30.01 0.23 -4.95
CA SER A 673 30.16 1.32 -3.99
C SER A 673 30.80 0.87 -2.67
N TYR A 674 31.44 1.77 -1.92
CA TYR A 674 32.11 1.45 -0.66
C TYR A 674 33.15 0.32 -0.79
N ASN A 675 34.09 0.46 -1.73
CA ASN A 675 35.22 -0.45 -1.95
C ASN A 675 36.54 0.37 -2.03
N HIS A 676 37.64 -0.22 -2.52
CA HIS A 676 38.97 0.41 -2.56
C HIS A 676 39.51 0.69 -3.98
N LEU A 677 38.63 0.90 -4.96
CA LEU A 677 39.00 1.15 -6.35
C LEU A 677 39.67 2.54 -6.49
N LYS A 678 40.88 2.61 -7.07
CA LYS A 678 41.58 3.88 -7.37
C LYS A 678 41.33 4.40 -8.79
N PHE A 679 40.99 3.49 -9.70
CA PHE A 679 40.64 3.81 -11.08
C PHE A 679 39.61 2.81 -11.63
N PHE A 680 38.91 3.23 -12.68
CA PHE A 680 38.01 2.38 -13.47
C PHE A 680 38.10 2.86 -14.92
N ASP A 681 38.78 2.09 -15.78
CA ASP A 681 39.42 2.62 -16.99
C ASP A 681 38.65 2.41 -18.31
N ASP A 682 39.07 3.16 -19.33
CA ASP A 682 38.43 3.18 -20.65
C ASP A 682 38.63 1.89 -21.47
N SER A 683 39.72 1.13 -21.26
CA SER A 683 40.03 -0.06 -22.07
C SER A 683 38.98 -1.19 -21.93
N CYS A 684 38.21 -1.11 -20.84
CA CYS A 684 37.31 -2.13 -20.34
C CYS A 684 35.82 -1.84 -20.63
N LEU A 685 35.42 -0.57 -20.63
CA LEU A 685 34.02 -0.13 -20.60
C LEU A 685 33.24 -0.30 -21.91
N SER A 686 33.90 -0.12 -23.06
CA SER A 686 33.26 -0.14 -24.39
C SER A 686 32.49 -1.42 -24.74
N ARG A 687 32.76 -2.53 -24.01
CA ARG A 687 32.12 -3.84 -24.20
C ARG A 687 30.81 -3.99 -23.40
N LEU A 688 30.54 -3.11 -22.44
CA LEU A 688 29.43 -3.21 -21.49
C LEU A 688 28.20 -2.41 -21.96
N VAL A 689 27.84 -2.63 -23.23
CA VAL A 689 26.79 -1.91 -23.96
C VAL A 689 25.40 -2.02 -23.30
N ALA A 690 25.19 -3.06 -22.48
CA ALA A 690 23.93 -3.30 -21.77
C ALA A 690 23.79 -2.53 -20.44
N LEU A 691 24.80 -1.81 -19.96
CA LEU A 691 24.73 -1.09 -18.68
C LEU A 691 23.68 0.02 -18.69
N GLU A 692 22.83 0.01 -17.68
CA GLU A 692 21.76 0.97 -17.40
C GLU A 692 22.05 1.78 -16.14
N GLU A 693 22.58 1.14 -15.09
CA GLU A 693 22.89 1.77 -13.80
C GLU A 693 24.27 1.33 -13.28
N VAL A 694 25.09 2.31 -12.92
CA VAL A 694 26.45 2.12 -12.39
C VAL A 694 26.61 2.93 -11.11
N ASN A 695 26.97 2.26 -10.01
CA ASN A 695 27.34 2.87 -8.73
C ASN A 695 28.79 2.52 -8.38
N LEU A 696 29.66 3.54 -8.37
CA LEU A 696 31.06 3.47 -7.93
C LEU A 696 31.34 4.47 -6.79
N SER A 697 30.30 4.94 -6.10
CA SER A 697 30.42 5.88 -4.98
C SER A 697 31.28 5.34 -3.84
N ALA A 698 31.88 6.21 -3.03
CA ALA A 698 32.69 5.84 -1.87
C ALA A 698 33.84 4.87 -2.20
N ASN A 699 34.60 5.21 -3.24
CA ASN A 699 35.87 4.57 -3.60
C ASN A 699 36.99 5.64 -3.55
N HIS A 700 38.15 5.36 -4.14
CA HIS A 700 39.30 6.28 -4.22
C HIS A 700 39.54 6.74 -5.67
N LEU A 701 38.48 6.89 -6.46
CA LEU A 701 38.59 7.24 -7.88
C LEU A 701 39.06 8.68 -8.03
N THR A 702 40.14 8.89 -8.80
CA THR A 702 40.71 10.23 -9.06
C THR A 702 40.19 10.88 -10.36
N SER A 703 39.63 10.07 -11.26
CA SER A 703 39.14 10.48 -12.58
C SER A 703 38.02 9.54 -13.07
N VAL A 704 37.26 9.99 -14.06
CA VAL A 704 36.14 9.26 -14.65
C VAL A 704 36.46 8.92 -16.11
N ALA A 705 36.35 7.64 -16.47
CA ALA A 705 36.56 7.14 -17.83
C ALA A 705 35.65 7.83 -18.86
N THR A 706 36.22 8.20 -20.01
CA THR A 706 35.50 8.90 -21.09
C THR A 706 34.41 8.04 -21.73
N SER A 707 34.57 6.72 -21.73
CA SER A 707 33.66 5.72 -22.30
C SER A 707 32.26 5.74 -21.66
N PHE A 708 32.12 6.18 -20.41
CA PHE A 708 30.81 6.36 -19.78
C PHE A 708 29.90 7.33 -20.56
N THR A 709 30.48 8.30 -21.29
CA THR A 709 29.73 9.23 -22.15
C THR A 709 29.12 8.56 -23.39
N GLN A 710 29.69 7.43 -23.83
CA GLN A 710 29.34 6.74 -25.07
C GLN A 710 28.41 5.52 -24.86
N LEU A 711 28.16 5.10 -23.61
CA LEU A 711 27.30 3.95 -23.32
C LEU A 711 25.84 4.24 -23.73
N PRO A 712 25.22 3.41 -24.60
CA PRO A 712 23.94 3.77 -25.22
C PRO A 712 22.73 3.65 -24.30
N ASN A 713 22.83 2.83 -23.24
CA ASN A 713 21.73 2.54 -22.31
C ASN A 713 21.94 3.13 -20.91
N LEU A 714 23.07 3.81 -20.64
CA LEU A 714 23.39 4.33 -19.31
C LEU A 714 22.40 5.45 -18.93
N GLN A 715 21.61 5.18 -17.90
CA GLN A 715 20.60 6.08 -17.35
C GLN A 715 21.02 6.68 -16.01
N VAL A 716 21.80 5.96 -15.21
CA VAL A 716 22.17 6.35 -13.85
C VAL A 716 23.67 6.13 -13.63
N LEU A 717 24.38 7.19 -13.27
CA LEU A 717 25.77 7.14 -12.83
C LEU A 717 25.92 7.80 -11.45
N ARG A 718 26.33 7.02 -10.45
CA ARG A 718 26.69 7.52 -9.11
C ARG A 718 28.18 7.30 -8.86
N ILE A 719 28.88 8.38 -8.56
CA ILE A 719 30.32 8.44 -8.31
C ILE A 719 30.64 9.41 -7.16
N HIS A 720 29.72 9.58 -6.22
CA HIS A 720 29.91 10.50 -5.09
C HIS A 720 30.92 9.97 -4.08
N SER A 721 31.47 10.83 -3.24
CA SER A 721 32.42 10.42 -2.19
C SER A 721 33.66 9.73 -2.75
N ASN A 722 34.23 10.29 -3.82
CA ASN A 722 35.52 9.87 -4.40
C ASN A 722 36.50 11.08 -4.38
N ASP A 723 37.70 10.88 -4.92
CA ASP A 723 38.77 11.88 -4.99
C ASP A 723 38.80 12.58 -6.39
N ILE A 724 37.65 12.71 -7.05
CA ILE A 724 37.54 13.14 -8.46
C ILE A 724 37.73 14.65 -8.57
N THR A 725 38.58 15.08 -9.51
CA THR A 725 38.88 16.51 -9.75
C THR A 725 38.33 17.04 -11.08
N ALA A 726 38.01 16.17 -12.05
CA ALA A 726 37.47 16.54 -13.36
C ALA A 726 36.55 15.43 -13.93
N ILE A 727 35.61 15.81 -14.81
CA ILE A 727 34.68 14.90 -15.51
C ILE A 727 34.83 14.99 -17.03
N PRO A 728 34.47 13.92 -17.79
CA PRO A 728 34.31 13.99 -19.23
C PRO A 728 33.01 14.70 -19.66
N ASP A 729 32.89 15.01 -20.96
CA ASP A 729 31.68 15.63 -21.54
C ASP A 729 30.49 14.63 -21.63
N PHE A 730 29.70 14.56 -20.58
CA PHE A 730 28.43 13.82 -20.55
C PHE A 730 27.33 14.46 -21.41
N SER A 731 27.55 15.62 -22.01
CA SER A 731 26.49 16.39 -22.64
C SER A 731 26.00 15.81 -23.97
N GLN A 732 26.75 14.86 -24.53
CA GLN A 732 26.35 14.01 -25.67
C GLN A 732 25.77 12.64 -25.25
N SER A 733 25.73 12.31 -23.94
CA SER A 733 25.24 11.01 -23.49
C SER A 733 23.76 10.80 -23.88
N PRO A 734 23.38 9.61 -24.37
CA PRO A 734 22.11 9.43 -25.08
C PRO A 734 20.90 9.21 -24.16
N GLN A 735 21.10 8.62 -22.98
CA GLN A 735 20.01 8.24 -22.06
C GLN A 735 20.22 8.67 -20.60
N LEU A 736 21.32 9.36 -20.27
CA LEU A 736 21.64 9.72 -18.88
C LEU A 736 20.53 10.57 -18.25
N HIS A 737 19.99 10.12 -17.12
CA HIS A 737 18.89 10.72 -16.39
C HIS A 737 19.32 11.25 -15.01
N LEU A 738 20.22 10.54 -14.34
CA LEU A 738 20.76 10.90 -13.03
C LEU A 738 22.29 10.85 -13.08
N LEU A 739 22.91 11.96 -12.68
CA LEU A 739 24.35 12.08 -12.46
C LEU A 739 24.60 12.59 -11.03
N ASP A 740 25.23 11.77 -10.19
CA ASP A 740 25.61 12.14 -8.83
C ASP A 740 27.14 12.19 -8.71
N ILE A 741 27.66 13.41 -8.57
CA ILE A 741 29.10 13.72 -8.43
C ILE A 741 29.38 14.47 -7.12
N SER A 742 28.48 14.36 -6.15
CA SER A 742 28.61 15.00 -4.83
C SER A 742 29.83 14.53 -4.04
N ASN A 743 30.31 15.36 -3.10
CA ASN A 743 31.43 15.07 -2.21
C ASN A 743 32.67 14.53 -2.95
N ASN A 744 33.19 15.33 -3.87
CA ASN A 744 34.43 15.12 -4.61
C ASN A 744 35.30 16.40 -4.48
N GLU A 745 36.47 16.42 -5.14
CA GLU A 745 37.47 17.49 -5.05
C GLU A 745 37.36 18.52 -6.20
N PHE A 746 36.14 18.77 -6.69
CA PHE A 746 35.88 19.78 -7.72
C PHE A 746 36.11 21.21 -7.19
N ARG A 747 36.88 22.01 -7.93
CA ARG A 747 37.10 23.45 -7.67
C ARG A 747 36.34 24.32 -8.67
N ASP A 748 36.56 24.02 -9.95
CA ASP A 748 35.88 24.63 -11.09
C ASP A 748 35.27 23.50 -11.93
N LEU A 749 34.02 23.67 -12.37
CA LEU A 749 33.30 22.68 -13.17
C LEU A 749 32.43 23.40 -14.21
N ASP A 750 32.69 23.17 -15.50
CA ASP A 750 31.77 23.60 -16.55
C ASP A 750 30.50 22.74 -16.51
N THR A 751 29.42 23.32 -16.02
CA THR A 751 28.12 22.65 -15.91
C THR A 751 27.57 22.20 -17.26
N ASN A 752 28.00 22.79 -18.39
CA ASN A 752 27.58 22.36 -19.71
C ASN A 752 28.03 20.93 -20.05
N LEU A 753 29.16 20.48 -19.48
CA LEU A 753 29.69 19.12 -19.63
C LEU A 753 28.81 18.09 -18.90
N CYS A 754 28.19 18.45 -17.77
CA CYS A 754 27.24 17.60 -17.05
C CYS A 754 25.91 17.42 -17.81
N MET A 755 25.52 18.42 -18.61
CA MET A 755 24.12 18.63 -19.02
C MET A 755 23.75 17.85 -20.28
N ALA A 756 23.51 16.54 -20.11
CA ALA A 756 22.91 15.68 -21.13
C ALA A 756 21.48 16.12 -21.50
N LYS A 757 21.06 15.88 -22.76
CA LYS A 757 19.70 16.21 -23.24
C LYS A 757 18.59 15.50 -22.45
N THR A 758 18.89 14.33 -21.88
CA THR A 758 17.96 13.48 -21.13
C THR A 758 18.03 13.66 -19.62
N LEU A 759 18.92 14.53 -19.11
CA LEU A 759 19.18 14.68 -17.68
C LEU A 759 17.93 15.20 -16.95
N LYS A 760 17.68 14.65 -15.75
CA LYS A 760 16.59 15.03 -14.85
C LYS A 760 17.11 15.46 -13.49
N HIS A 761 18.15 14.78 -13.01
CA HIS A 761 18.73 14.98 -11.68
C HIS A 761 20.25 15.14 -11.79
N LEU A 762 20.78 16.23 -11.23
CA LEU A 762 22.21 16.49 -11.09
C LEU A 762 22.48 16.82 -9.63
N ASP A 763 23.34 16.03 -8.97
CA ASP A 763 23.73 16.27 -7.58
C ASP A 763 25.19 16.70 -7.49
N LEU A 764 25.39 17.92 -6.97
CA LEU A 764 26.67 18.60 -6.78
C LEU A 764 26.99 18.82 -5.29
N THR A 765 26.18 18.29 -4.37
CA THR A 765 26.28 18.56 -2.91
C THR A 765 27.66 18.24 -2.34
N CYS A 766 28.05 18.91 -1.25
CA CYS A 766 29.30 18.67 -0.52
C CYS A 766 30.62 18.79 -1.34
N ASN A 767 30.60 19.42 -2.52
CA ASN A 767 31.81 19.86 -3.19
C ASN A 767 32.25 21.22 -2.61
N TYR A 768 32.89 21.21 -1.44
CA TYR A 768 33.13 22.42 -0.63
C TYR A 768 33.98 23.52 -1.30
N MET A 769 34.82 23.12 -2.27
CA MET A 769 35.67 24.04 -3.03
C MET A 769 34.99 24.57 -4.30
N LEU A 770 33.78 24.07 -4.63
CA LEU A 770 33.10 24.32 -5.90
C LEU A 770 32.20 25.56 -5.82
N GLN A 771 32.59 26.64 -6.48
CA GLN A 771 31.81 27.87 -6.55
C GLN A 771 31.00 27.91 -7.85
N ILE A 772 29.73 27.48 -7.79
CA ILE A 772 28.78 27.53 -8.91
C ILE A 772 27.51 28.25 -8.50
N ASP A 773 27.10 29.22 -9.30
CA ASP A 773 25.75 29.77 -9.30
C ASP A 773 24.79 28.79 -9.98
N THR A 774 23.98 28.09 -9.18
CA THR A 774 23.03 27.09 -9.66
C THR A 774 21.81 27.67 -10.35
N ASP A 775 21.46 28.94 -10.09
CA ASP A 775 20.23 29.55 -10.63
C ASP A 775 20.38 29.86 -12.13
N ASN A 776 21.62 29.94 -12.62
CA ASN A 776 21.94 30.16 -14.03
C ASN A 776 22.08 28.87 -14.87
N ILE A 777 21.96 27.68 -14.27
CA ILE A 777 22.09 26.39 -15.00
C ILE A 777 20.83 26.14 -15.85
N LYS A 778 20.95 26.35 -17.17
CA LYS A 778 19.84 26.16 -18.10
C LYS A 778 19.82 24.74 -18.71
N PRO A 779 18.63 24.09 -18.80
CA PRO A 779 18.46 22.81 -19.50
C PRO A 779 18.81 22.95 -20.99
N LYS A 780 19.49 21.94 -21.59
CA LYS A 780 19.73 21.90 -23.05
C LYS A 780 18.45 21.74 -23.91
N LYS A 781 17.28 21.58 -23.29
CA LYS A 781 15.99 21.44 -23.97
C LYS A 781 14.95 22.36 -23.32
N GLU A 782 14.34 23.23 -24.12
CA GLU A 782 13.28 24.13 -23.64
C GLU A 782 12.11 23.34 -23.03
N GLY A 783 11.64 23.77 -21.86
CA GLY A 783 10.51 23.16 -21.14
C GLY A 783 10.82 21.91 -20.31
N GLN A 784 12.08 21.46 -20.25
CA GLN A 784 12.52 20.37 -19.36
C GLN A 784 13.14 20.96 -18.09
N ALA A 785 12.65 20.63 -16.90
CA ALA A 785 13.32 21.02 -15.65
C ALA A 785 14.39 19.98 -15.28
N VAL A 786 15.60 20.44 -14.94
CA VAL A 786 16.63 19.62 -14.29
C VAL A 786 16.65 20.03 -12.82
N SER A 787 16.48 19.09 -11.90
CA SER A 787 16.71 19.37 -10.48
C SER A 787 18.23 19.31 -10.22
N VAL A 788 18.84 20.49 -10.09
CA VAL A 788 20.20 20.60 -9.57
C VAL A 788 20.12 20.70 -8.05
N VAL A 789 20.88 19.88 -7.33
CA VAL A 789 21.00 19.95 -5.87
C VAL A 789 22.43 20.37 -5.55
N ASN A 790 22.60 21.54 -4.94
CA ASN A 790 23.88 22.04 -4.45
C ASN A 790 23.73 22.67 -3.05
N VAL A 791 23.56 21.83 -2.03
CA VAL A 791 23.54 22.31 -0.63
C VAL A 791 24.99 22.46 -0.15
N GLY A 792 25.57 23.60 -0.53
CA GLY A 792 26.93 24.02 -0.16
C GLY A 792 27.03 24.80 1.16
N SER A 793 25.91 25.17 1.79
CA SER A 793 25.93 25.96 3.04
C SER A 793 24.59 26.05 3.82
N GLU A 794 23.44 25.88 3.15
CA GLU A 794 22.12 26.36 3.62
C GLU A 794 21.49 25.68 4.86
N CYS A 795 22.09 24.59 5.36
CA CYS A 795 21.51 23.73 6.41
C CYS A 795 22.34 23.65 7.70
N ASN A 796 23.20 24.65 7.94
CA ASN A 796 23.97 24.77 9.17
C ASN A 796 23.26 25.72 10.16
N CYS A 797 22.54 25.14 11.13
CA CYS A 797 22.10 25.91 12.31
C CYS A 797 23.27 26.05 13.29
N ASN A 798 23.19 26.99 14.25
CA ASN A 798 24.22 27.10 15.30
C ASN A 798 24.28 25.84 16.19
N THR A 799 23.20 25.06 16.29
CA THR A 799 23.07 23.91 17.20
C THR A 799 23.19 22.52 16.54
N PHE A 800 22.96 22.40 15.22
CA PHE A 800 23.00 21.12 14.52
C PHE A 800 23.32 21.27 13.02
N HIS A 801 23.74 20.16 12.41
CA HIS A 801 23.95 20.00 10.98
C HIS A 801 22.92 19.02 10.38
N VAL A 802 22.44 19.28 9.17
CA VAL A 802 21.44 18.44 8.49
C VAL A 802 21.98 17.93 7.16
N GLY A 803 21.68 16.67 6.86
CA GLY A 803 21.87 16.07 5.54
C GLY A 803 20.63 15.28 5.12
N PHE A 804 20.49 15.05 3.82
CA PHE A 804 19.36 14.37 3.22
C PHE A 804 19.74 13.58 1.97
N SER A 805 18.99 12.53 1.68
CA SER A 805 19.01 11.85 0.39
C SER A 805 17.58 11.48 -0.02
N GLU A 806 17.33 11.52 -1.34
CA GLU A 806 16.04 11.20 -1.95
C GLU A 806 16.27 10.38 -3.22
N SER A 807 15.49 9.32 -3.40
CA SER A 807 15.53 8.47 -4.58
C SER A 807 14.11 8.24 -5.10
N ALA A 808 13.89 8.55 -6.38
CA ALA A 808 12.61 8.36 -7.06
C ALA A 808 12.34 6.91 -7.50
N GLY A 809 13.31 6.01 -7.28
CA GLY A 809 13.28 4.61 -7.71
C GLY A 809 13.03 4.43 -9.23
N GLN A 810 12.65 3.21 -9.62
CA GLN A 810 12.39 2.88 -11.04
C GLN A 810 11.27 3.70 -11.70
N ARG A 811 10.37 4.32 -10.91
CA ARG A 811 9.22 5.05 -11.44
C ARG A 811 9.53 6.47 -11.91
N ASN A 812 10.73 6.99 -11.65
CA ASN A 812 11.11 8.37 -11.98
C ASN A 812 10.09 9.42 -11.46
N LYS A 813 9.48 9.14 -10.31
CA LYS A 813 8.48 9.96 -9.63
C LYS A 813 8.74 9.94 -8.13
N LEU A 814 8.82 11.12 -7.51
CA LEU A 814 8.95 11.27 -6.06
C LEU A 814 7.57 11.12 -5.39
N CYS A 815 7.27 9.89 -4.97
CA CYS A 815 6.11 9.53 -4.15
C CYS A 815 6.38 9.70 -2.65
N VAL A 816 7.65 9.74 -2.24
CA VAL A 816 8.09 10.17 -0.92
C VAL A 816 8.74 11.55 -1.05
N ARG A 817 8.44 12.47 -0.14
CA ARG A 817 8.90 13.88 -0.18
C ARG A 817 9.32 14.39 1.19
N GLN A 818 10.32 15.28 1.20
CA GLN A 818 10.81 15.91 2.43
C GLN A 818 10.28 17.32 2.65
N LEU A 819 9.87 17.61 3.88
CA LEU A 819 9.66 18.96 4.39
C LEU A 819 10.97 19.48 4.98
N ARG A 820 11.49 20.58 4.43
CA ARG A 820 12.72 21.25 4.87
C ARG A 820 12.41 22.74 5.11
N SER A 821 12.36 23.19 6.38
CA SER A 821 12.04 24.58 6.70
C SER A 821 13.06 25.19 7.67
N ASN A 822 14.13 25.77 7.11
CA ASN A 822 15.21 26.43 7.87
C ASN A 822 15.16 27.98 7.80
N SER A 823 14.46 28.55 6.82
CA SER A 823 14.55 29.98 6.45
C SER A 823 14.04 31.00 7.48
N ASN A 824 13.33 30.55 8.54
CA ASN A 824 12.71 31.42 9.55
C ASN A 824 12.87 30.85 10.99
N MET A 825 14.04 30.32 11.37
CA MET A 825 14.36 29.88 12.76
C MET A 825 13.48 28.76 13.36
N LYS A 826 12.53 28.17 12.62
CA LYS A 826 11.56 27.19 13.14
C LYS A 826 12.07 25.74 13.22
N ALA A 827 13.20 25.39 12.60
CA ALA A 827 13.86 24.08 12.67
C ALA A 827 12.91 22.87 12.51
N ILE A 828 12.08 22.88 11.45
CA ILE A 828 11.10 21.84 11.17
C ILE A 828 11.56 20.95 10.02
N PHE A 829 11.51 19.64 10.27
CA PHE A 829 11.81 18.58 9.31
C PHE A 829 10.62 17.62 9.24
N GLY A 830 10.46 16.95 8.11
CA GLY A 830 9.42 15.93 7.99
C GLY A 830 9.54 15.11 6.72
N ILE A 831 8.88 13.95 6.73
CA ILE A 831 8.79 13.06 5.57
C ILE A 831 7.33 12.73 5.35
N ILE A 832 6.91 12.80 4.09
CA ILE A 832 5.59 12.43 3.61
C ILE A 832 5.77 11.26 2.65
N ASP A 833 5.08 10.15 2.90
CA ASP A 833 5.08 8.94 2.08
C ASP A 833 3.69 8.74 1.47
N GLY A 834 3.53 9.10 0.19
CA GLY A 834 2.32 8.87 -0.61
C GLY A 834 2.24 7.46 -1.20
N GLY A 835 3.09 6.54 -0.76
CA GLY A 835 3.20 5.17 -1.26
C GLY A 835 3.53 5.13 -2.75
N ASN A 836 2.51 4.88 -3.56
CA ASN A 836 2.64 4.76 -5.02
C ASN A 836 2.23 6.02 -5.80
N ASN A 837 1.77 7.09 -5.14
CA ASN A 837 1.17 8.25 -5.79
C ASN A 837 1.94 9.56 -5.48
N ASP A 838 2.42 10.24 -6.53
CA ASP A 838 3.18 11.48 -6.40
C ASP A 838 2.31 12.73 -6.13
N GLN A 839 1.03 12.69 -6.49
CA GLN A 839 0.09 13.81 -6.35
C GLN A 839 -0.35 14.00 -4.90
N ILE A 840 -0.71 12.91 -4.20
CA ILE A 840 -1.12 12.98 -2.79
C ILE A 840 0.03 13.49 -1.91
N ALA A 841 1.26 13.01 -2.13
CA ALA A 841 2.45 13.47 -1.43
C ALA A 841 2.71 14.97 -1.64
N ARG A 842 2.49 15.48 -2.87
CA ARG A 842 2.61 16.91 -3.19
C ARG A 842 1.54 17.76 -2.50
N ILE A 843 0.29 17.32 -2.47
CA ILE A 843 -0.81 18.07 -1.84
C ILE A 843 -0.63 18.13 -0.32
N VAL A 844 -0.24 17.02 0.31
CA VAL A 844 0.04 16.96 1.75
C VAL A 844 1.15 17.93 2.13
N ILE A 845 2.30 17.92 1.44
CA ILE A 845 3.42 18.82 1.77
C ILE A 845 3.08 20.30 1.51
N GLU A 846 2.28 20.62 0.48
CA GLU A 846 1.78 21.97 0.24
C GLU A 846 0.90 22.46 1.41
N LYS A 847 -0.03 21.62 1.90
CA LYS A 847 -0.92 21.98 3.01
C LYS A 847 -0.22 22.06 4.36
N LEU A 848 0.77 21.21 4.62
CA LEU A 848 1.61 21.29 5.80
C LEU A 848 2.42 22.58 5.84
N ASN A 849 3.04 22.98 4.72
CA ASN A 849 3.72 24.27 4.62
C ASN A 849 2.77 25.45 4.85
N GLU A 850 1.59 25.43 4.22
CA GLU A 850 0.59 26.50 4.35
C GLU A 850 0.16 26.73 5.82
N PHE A 851 0.03 25.66 6.60
CA PHE A 851 -0.31 25.74 8.03
C PHE A 851 0.89 26.20 8.88
N LEU A 852 2.05 25.54 8.75
CA LEU A 852 3.22 25.78 9.60
C LEU A 852 3.85 27.17 9.40
N GLN A 853 3.66 27.79 8.23
CA GLN A 853 4.06 29.18 7.99
C GLN A 853 3.23 30.17 8.82
N LYS A 854 1.91 29.94 8.95
CA LYS A 854 0.97 30.84 9.64
C LYS A 854 1.10 30.81 11.17
N GLN A 855 1.59 29.72 11.76
CA GLN A 855 1.69 29.56 13.22
C GLN A 855 2.88 30.30 13.82
N ALA A 856 2.67 31.08 14.89
CA ALA A 856 3.74 31.81 15.57
C ALA A 856 4.55 30.89 16.52
N LEU A 857 3.85 30.13 17.37
CA LEU A 857 4.40 29.10 18.24
C LEU A 857 4.09 27.72 17.64
N ILE A 858 5.02 26.78 17.79
CA ILE A 858 4.89 25.42 17.28
C ILE A 858 5.36 24.45 18.37
N ASN A 859 4.43 23.69 18.93
CA ASN A 859 4.69 22.61 19.89
C ASN A 859 4.18 21.27 19.30
N ALA A 860 4.25 20.17 20.07
CA ALA A 860 3.73 18.87 19.63
C ALA A 860 2.26 18.94 19.16
N TYR A 861 1.40 19.64 19.90
CA TYR A 861 -0.01 19.86 19.54
C TYR A 861 -0.17 20.60 18.20
N THR A 862 0.64 21.64 17.94
CA THR A 862 0.66 22.34 16.65
C THR A 862 1.06 21.44 15.49
N LEU A 863 2.03 20.52 15.71
CA LEU A 863 2.45 19.55 14.69
C LEU A 863 1.34 18.52 14.42
N LYS A 864 0.67 18.01 15.47
CA LYS A 864 -0.52 17.16 15.36
C LYS A 864 -1.63 17.86 14.57
N MET A 865 -1.94 19.11 14.91
CA MET A 865 -2.98 19.88 14.22
C MET A 865 -2.60 20.22 12.77
N ALA A 866 -1.32 20.34 12.43
CA ALA A 866 -0.88 20.42 11.04
C ALA A 866 -1.22 19.16 10.24
N LEU A 867 -1.05 17.96 10.83
CA LEU A 867 -1.41 16.68 10.19
C LEU A 867 -2.92 16.54 9.99
N ILE A 868 -3.73 16.90 11.00
CA ILE A 868 -5.20 16.91 10.90
C ILE A 868 -5.66 17.91 9.83
N TYR A 869 -5.15 19.15 9.87
CA TYR A 869 -5.42 20.17 8.85
C TYR A 869 -5.10 19.68 7.43
N ALA A 870 -3.96 18.99 7.26
CA ALA A 870 -3.58 18.43 5.97
C ALA A 870 -4.57 17.35 5.49
N HIS A 871 -5.07 16.48 6.38
CA HIS A 871 -6.09 15.47 6.07
C HIS A 871 -7.42 16.10 5.60
N GLU A 872 -7.92 17.11 6.32
CA GLU A 872 -9.16 17.80 5.99
C GLU A 872 -9.12 18.50 4.63
N HIS A 873 -7.95 19.00 4.24
CA HIS A 873 -7.75 19.78 3.02
C HIS A 873 -7.28 18.95 1.81
N LEU A 874 -7.33 17.60 1.89
CA LEU A 874 -7.05 16.72 0.75
C LEU A 874 -8.16 16.72 -0.31
N GLY A 875 -9.38 17.11 0.08
CA GLY A 875 -10.56 17.08 -0.79
C GLY A 875 -10.87 15.70 -1.36
N GLN A 876 -11.46 15.67 -2.57
CA GLN A 876 -11.87 14.44 -3.26
C GLN A 876 -10.73 13.42 -3.48
N ILE A 877 -9.48 13.88 -3.58
CA ILE A 877 -8.31 13.01 -3.74
C ILE A 877 -8.08 12.21 -2.46
N GLY A 878 -8.27 12.84 -1.29
CA GLY A 878 -8.17 12.20 0.02
C GLY A 878 -9.31 11.22 0.35
N GLU A 879 -10.41 11.24 -0.41
CA GLU A 879 -11.43 10.19 -0.29
C GLU A 879 -10.81 8.83 -0.61
N ARG A 880 -10.14 8.71 -1.76
CA ARG A 880 -9.62 7.43 -2.32
C ARG A 880 -8.15 7.15 -2.07
N LEU A 881 -7.32 8.17 -1.89
CA LEU A 881 -5.89 8.05 -1.69
C LEU A 881 -5.51 8.48 -0.26
N GLY A 882 -4.36 8.00 0.19
CA GLY A 882 -3.80 8.40 1.48
C GLY A 882 -2.28 8.45 1.47
N ALA A 883 -1.74 8.94 2.58
CA ALA A 883 -0.31 9.11 2.81
C ALA A 883 0.01 8.92 4.30
N ALA A 884 1.22 8.46 4.60
CA ALA A 884 1.83 8.58 5.92
C ALA A 884 2.64 9.89 6.00
N ALA A 885 2.75 10.47 7.19
CA ALA A 885 3.53 11.67 7.42
C ALA A 885 4.12 11.70 8.83
N MET A 886 5.36 12.17 8.95
CA MET A 886 6.01 12.47 10.23
C MET A 886 6.59 13.88 10.19
N LEU A 887 6.37 14.64 11.26
CA LEU A 887 6.92 15.96 11.51
C LEU A 887 7.78 15.94 12.77
N VAL A 888 8.92 16.60 12.73
CA VAL A 888 9.84 16.77 13.84
C VAL A 888 10.25 18.25 13.91
N LYS A 889 10.15 18.85 15.10
CA LYS A 889 10.69 20.17 15.43
C LYS A 889 11.76 20.01 16.50
N ILE A 890 12.92 20.64 16.28
CA ILE A 890 14.01 20.70 17.26
C ILE A 890 14.08 22.13 17.82
N GLU A 891 14.01 22.27 19.15
CA GLU A 891 14.04 23.56 19.82
C GLU A 891 14.80 23.45 21.15
N GLN A 892 15.93 24.16 21.26
CA GLN A 892 16.82 24.10 22.42
C GLN A 892 17.23 22.65 22.76
N HIS A 893 16.78 22.14 23.91
CA HIS A 893 17.00 20.77 24.40
C HIS A 893 15.76 19.88 24.27
N ARG A 894 14.81 20.20 23.39
CA ARG A 894 13.58 19.41 23.19
C ARG A 894 13.35 19.08 21.72
N LEU A 895 12.93 17.84 21.50
CA LEU A 895 12.51 17.32 20.22
C LEU A 895 11.02 17.00 20.29
N PHE A 896 10.22 17.79 19.59
CA PHE A 896 8.78 17.56 19.45
C PHE A 896 8.54 16.77 18.16
N PHE A 897 7.72 15.73 18.20
CA PHE A 897 7.30 15.06 16.97
C PHE A 897 5.81 14.71 16.95
N ALA A 898 5.28 14.60 15.75
CA ALA A 898 3.95 14.05 15.48
C ALA A 898 4.01 13.16 14.24
N THR A 899 3.34 12.01 14.27
CA THR A 899 3.35 11.03 13.17
C THR A 899 1.97 10.41 12.94
N VAL A 900 1.65 10.13 11.67
CA VAL A 900 0.49 9.38 11.20
C VAL A 900 0.98 8.34 10.18
N GLY A 901 0.64 7.07 10.38
CA GLY A 901 1.08 5.96 9.53
C GLY A 901 2.49 5.45 9.83
N SER A 902 3.05 4.68 8.90
CA SER A 902 4.21 3.82 9.15
C SER A 902 5.60 4.46 8.99
N ILE A 903 5.72 5.78 9.18
CA ILE A 903 7.01 6.49 9.17
C ILE A 903 7.60 6.48 10.58
N ARG A 904 8.93 6.35 10.69
CA ARG A 904 9.65 6.26 11.96
C ARG A 904 10.91 7.13 11.93
N ALA A 905 11.31 7.60 13.10
CA ALA A 905 12.64 8.15 13.34
C ALA A 905 13.40 7.31 14.37
N VAL A 906 14.72 7.45 14.38
CA VAL A 906 15.62 6.79 15.34
C VAL A 906 16.61 7.83 15.87
N LEU A 907 16.61 8.03 17.18
CA LEU A 907 17.54 8.88 17.91
C LEU A 907 18.73 8.02 18.40
N CYS A 908 19.96 8.42 18.11
CA CYS A 908 21.16 7.79 18.63
C CYS A 908 21.53 8.43 19.98
N ARG A 909 21.43 7.67 21.08
CA ARG A 909 21.86 8.08 22.42
C ARG A 909 23.00 7.18 22.90
N SER A 910 24.19 7.76 23.08
CA SER A 910 25.44 7.04 23.42
C SER A 910 25.82 5.88 22.49
N GLY A 911 25.26 5.82 21.28
CA GLY A 911 25.45 4.71 20.32
C GLY A 911 24.32 3.68 20.29
N ASN A 912 23.32 3.80 21.16
CA ASN A 912 22.12 2.96 21.16
C ASN A 912 21.01 3.61 20.33
N ALA A 913 20.33 2.80 19.51
CA ALA A 913 19.17 3.23 18.72
C ALA A 913 17.89 3.30 19.56
N LEU A 914 17.37 4.52 19.78
CA LEU A 914 16.05 4.77 20.38
C LEU A 914 15.02 5.05 19.28
N GLN A 915 14.03 4.17 19.12
CA GLN A 915 13.00 4.31 18.09
C GLN A 915 11.90 5.30 18.52
N LEU A 916 11.50 6.17 17.59
CA LEU A 916 10.42 7.15 17.75
C LEU A 916 9.36 6.95 16.66
N PRO A 917 8.11 6.57 17.01
CA PRO A 917 7.63 6.21 18.35
C PRO A 917 8.23 4.87 18.85
N SER A 918 8.20 4.71 20.18
CA SER A 918 8.76 3.55 20.89
C SER A 918 7.95 2.25 20.66
N GLN A 919 6.64 2.37 20.45
CA GLN A 919 5.79 1.23 20.09
C GLN A 919 5.92 0.88 18.60
N ALA A 920 5.87 -0.42 18.30
CA ALA A 920 5.90 -0.90 16.93
C ALA A 920 4.59 -0.53 16.21
N ILE A 921 4.69 0.29 15.16
CA ILE A 921 3.57 0.62 14.26
C ILE A 921 3.28 -0.58 13.32
N THR A 922 2.77 -1.65 13.92
CA THR A 922 2.13 -2.81 13.29
C THR A 922 0.71 -2.87 13.82
N VAL A 923 -0.26 -3.36 13.03
CA VAL A 923 -1.65 -3.50 13.46
C VAL A 923 -1.69 -4.33 14.75
N THR A 924 -1.96 -3.67 15.87
CA THR A 924 -2.06 -4.31 17.18
C THR A 924 -3.36 -5.13 17.28
N SER A 925 -3.47 -5.97 18.31
CA SER A 925 -4.74 -6.65 18.62
C SER A 925 -5.88 -5.66 18.85
N GLU A 926 -5.59 -4.47 19.39
CA GLU A 926 -6.55 -3.39 19.61
C GLU A 926 -6.96 -2.69 18.30
N ASP A 927 -5.99 -2.42 17.41
CA ASP A 927 -6.27 -1.92 16.07
C ASP A 927 -7.12 -2.92 15.29
N TYR A 928 -6.85 -4.22 15.42
CA TYR A 928 -7.65 -5.26 14.77
C TYR A 928 -9.11 -5.25 15.25
N ILE A 929 -9.37 -5.01 16.53
CA ILE A 929 -10.73 -4.82 17.05
C ILE A 929 -11.39 -3.58 16.42
N GLN A 930 -10.67 -2.46 16.26
CA GLN A 930 -11.18 -1.26 15.58
C GLN A 930 -11.45 -1.49 14.09
N LEU A 931 -10.59 -2.24 13.39
CA LEU A 931 -10.81 -2.64 12.00
C LEU A 931 -12.05 -3.52 11.87
N ARG A 932 -12.22 -4.49 12.77
CA ARG A 932 -13.39 -5.40 12.81
C ARG A 932 -14.70 -4.67 13.13
N THR A 933 -14.70 -3.66 14.00
CA THR A 933 -15.89 -2.80 14.23
C THR A 933 -16.15 -1.83 13.07
N GLY A 934 -15.11 -1.45 12.33
CA GLY A 934 -15.22 -0.70 11.08
C GLY A 934 -15.68 -1.50 9.86
N ASN A 935 -15.92 -2.82 10.01
CA ASN A 935 -16.13 -3.77 8.91
C ASN A 935 -14.99 -3.74 7.87
N ALA A 936 -13.73 -3.70 8.32
CA ALA A 936 -12.57 -3.87 7.44
C ALA A 936 -11.88 -5.21 7.65
N THR A 937 -11.43 -5.79 6.55
CA THR A 937 -10.68 -7.05 6.49
C THR A 937 -9.18 -6.81 6.44
N LEU A 938 -8.39 -7.83 6.76
CA LEU A 938 -6.94 -7.83 6.51
C LEU A 938 -6.60 -8.97 5.55
N ASN A 939 -6.01 -8.64 4.41
CA ASN A 939 -5.61 -9.63 3.41
C ASN A 939 -4.37 -10.43 3.86
N GLN A 940 -3.86 -11.31 2.99
CA GLN A 940 -2.66 -12.14 3.28
C GLN A 940 -1.38 -11.32 3.53
N ASP A 941 -1.31 -10.07 3.06
CA ASP A 941 -0.19 -9.14 3.21
C ASP A 941 -0.35 -8.17 4.38
N ASN A 942 -1.37 -8.37 5.24
CA ASN A 942 -1.78 -7.46 6.30
C ASN A 942 -2.20 -6.05 5.80
N LEU A 943 -2.76 -5.98 4.58
CA LEU A 943 -3.41 -4.78 4.03
C LEU A 943 -4.89 -4.71 4.40
N ILE A 944 -5.31 -3.57 4.97
CA ILE A 944 -6.68 -3.21 5.30
C ILE A 944 -7.49 -3.08 4.02
N ASP A 945 -8.48 -3.95 3.84
CA ASP A 945 -9.28 -4.16 2.61
C ASP A 945 -8.43 -4.27 1.33
N GLY A 946 -7.19 -4.76 1.45
CA GLY A 946 -6.23 -4.85 0.35
C GLY A 946 -5.62 -3.51 -0.11
N ILE A 947 -5.82 -2.42 0.65
CA ILE A 947 -5.49 -1.05 0.23
C ILE A 947 -4.47 -0.37 1.16
N CYS A 948 -4.72 -0.32 2.47
CA CYS A 948 -3.90 0.44 3.41
C CYS A 948 -3.06 -0.46 4.34
N LEU A 949 -1.82 -0.06 4.64
CA LEU A 949 -0.89 -0.81 5.49
C LEU A 949 -0.97 -0.47 7.00
N SER A 950 -1.79 0.50 7.39
CA SER A 950 -1.85 1.06 8.74
C SER A 950 -3.25 1.56 9.06
N ALA A 951 -3.73 1.30 10.27
CA ALA A 951 -5.00 1.85 10.76
C ALA A 951 -4.91 3.39 10.95
N SER A 952 -3.70 3.91 11.19
CA SER A 952 -3.41 5.35 11.09
C SER A 952 -2.92 5.72 9.68
N SER A 953 -3.61 6.62 8.99
CA SER A 953 -3.19 7.21 7.71
C SER A 953 -3.88 8.55 7.48
N LEU A 954 -3.21 9.48 6.80
CA LEU A 954 -3.91 10.64 6.22
C LEU A 954 -4.67 10.15 4.98
N GLY A 955 -5.90 10.62 4.79
CA GLY A 955 -6.74 10.29 3.63
C GLY A 955 -7.50 8.97 3.81
N PHE A 956 -7.75 8.26 2.70
CA PHE A 956 -8.59 7.06 2.65
C PHE A 956 -9.97 7.22 3.33
N SER A 957 -10.61 8.38 3.20
CA SER A 957 -11.85 8.67 3.94
C SER A 957 -12.98 7.65 3.69
N PHE A 958 -13.02 6.95 2.55
CA PHE A 958 -14.01 5.88 2.31
C PHE A 958 -13.85 4.67 3.24
N LEU A 959 -12.66 4.45 3.81
CA LEU A 959 -12.39 3.40 4.80
C LEU A 959 -12.86 3.75 6.21
N TYR A 960 -13.45 4.93 6.46
CA TYR A 960 -13.98 5.28 7.77
C TYR A 960 -15.00 4.23 8.27
N PRO A 961 -14.97 3.79 9.55
CA PRO A 961 -14.07 4.23 10.62
C PRO A 961 -12.79 3.38 10.79
N ALA A 962 -12.51 2.45 9.88
CA ALA A 962 -11.40 1.51 9.99
C ALA A 962 -10.02 2.15 9.81
N VAL A 963 -9.91 3.15 8.93
CA VAL A 963 -8.71 3.99 8.81
C VAL A 963 -9.03 5.41 9.27
N LEU A 964 -8.21 5.93 10.17
CA LEU A 964 -8.37 7.25 10.79
C LEU A 964 -7.01 7.98 10.81
N PRO A 965 -6.96 9.31 10.72
CA PRO A 965 -5.72 10.09 10.80
C PRO A 965 -5.21 10.24 12.25
N LYS A 966 -5.41 9.23 13.11
CA LYS A 966 -4.96 9.23 14.51
C LYS A 966 -3.45 9.46 14.57
N SER A 967 -3.08 10.66 15.01
CA SER A 967 -1.68 11.07 15.15
C SER A 967 -1.13 10.71 16.52
N HIS A 968 0.02 10.06 16.56
CA HIS A 968 0.81 9.93 17.78
C HIS A 968 1.76 11.12 17.90
N GLN A 969 1.78 11.77 19.06
CA GLN A 969 2.64 12.92 19.36
C GLN A 969 3.38 12.66 20.67
N ASP A 970 4.65 13.08 20.75
CA ASP A 970 5.45 12.97 21.97
C ASP A 970 6.56 14.05 21.97
N THR A 971 7.18 14.26 23.14
CA THR A 971 8.27 15.21 23.35
C THR A 971 9.45 14.51 24.03
N VAL A 972 10.58 14.44 23.34
CA VAL A 972 11.82 13.84 23.87
C VAL A 972 12.75 14.95 24.33
N GLU A 973 13.23 14.88 25.58
CA GLU A 973 14.28 15.78 26.06
C GLU A 973 15.66 15.29 25.55
N LEU A 974 16.38 16.20 24.92
CA LEU A 974 17.71 15.99 24.35
C LEU A 974 18.78 16.24 25.41
N THR A 975 19.75 15.33 25.44
CA THR A 975 20.86 15.26 26.40
C THR A 975 22.19 15.36 25.67
N GLU A 976 23.29 15.63 26.37
CA GLU A 976 24.64 15.62 25.77
C GLU A 976 25.05 14.24 25.20
N ALA A 977 24.35 13.18 25.60
CA ALA A 977 24.51 11.83 25.07
C ALA A 977 23.88 11.62 23.68
N ASP A 978 23.04 12.54 23.20
CA ASP A 978 22.37 12.42 21.90
C ASP A 978 23.29 12.88 20.76
N GLU A 979 23.59 11.98 19.83
CA GLU A 979 24.56 12.23 18.75
C GLU A 979 23.87 12.72 17.46
N PHE A 980 22.79 12.06 17.05
CA PHE A 980 22.04 12.38 15.84
C PHE A 980 20.65 11.71 15.83
N ILE A 981 19.75 12.19 14.98
CA ILE A 981 18.48 11.55 14.63
C ILE A 981 18.41 11.24 13.14
N ILE A 982 17.92 10.04 12.82
CA ILE A 982 17.59 9.58 11.46
C ILE A 982 16.07 9.62 11.32
N ILE A 983 15.54 10.26 10.29
CA ILE A 983 14.12 10.21 9.91
C ILE A 983 14.04 9.54 8.54
N SER A 984 13.23 8.49 8.39
CA SER A 984 13.04 7.83 7.09
C SER A 984 11.67 7.17 6.90
N SER A 985 11.27 7.07 5.64
CA SER A 985 10.15 6.25 5.16
C SER A 985 10.23 4.79 5.63
N ARG A 986 9.09 4.07 5.59
CA ARG A 986 9.00 2.64 5.93
C ARG A 986 10.03 1.76 5.21
N ALA A 987 10.46 2.16 4.01
CA ALA A 987 11.41 1.42 3.18
C ALA A 987 12.71 1.06 3.93
N LEU A 988 13.35 2.04 4.58
CA LEU A 988 14.63 1.84 5.28
C LEU A 988 14.50 0.77 6.39
N TRP A 989 13.51 0.97 7.26
CA TRP A 989 13.22 0.14 8.43
C TRP A 989 12.66 -1.25 8.11
N LYS A 990 12.48 -1.59 6.82
CA LYS A 990 12.14 -2.95 6.36
C LYS A 990 13.38 -3.82 6.12
N TYR A 991 14.52 -3.22 5.73
CA TYR A 991 15.73 -3.94 5.33
C TYR A 991 16.93 -3.70 6.26
N ILE A 992 16.91 -2.62 7.04
CA ILE A 992 17.98 -2.26 7.98
C ILE A 992 17.37 -2.11 9.38
N THR A 993 17.95 -2.75 10.40
CA THR A 993 17.46 -2.57 11.78
C THR A 993 17.84 -1.18 12.31
N PRO A 994 17.12 -0.63 13.31
CA PRO A 994 17.47 0.65 13.92
C PRO A 994 18.93 0.72 14.41
N GLN A 995 19.44 -0.38 14.96
CA GLN A 995 20.80 -0.45 15.48
C GLN A 995 21.85 -0.54 14.35
N ASP A 996 21.65 -1.39 13.34
CA ASP A 996 22.53 -1.44 12.16
C ASP A 996 22.61 -0.08 11.46
N ALA A 997 21.49 0.65 11.38
CA ALA A 997 21.44 1.97 10.77
C ALA A 997 22.29 2.99 11.55
N VAL A 998 22.23 2.97 12.89
CA VAL A 998 23.07 3.81 13.76
C VAL A 998 24.54 3.45 13.59
N GLU A 999 24.90 2.18 13.67
CA GLU A 999 26.29 1.71 13.55
C GLU A 999 26.92 2.06 12.20
N ASN A 1000 26.16 1.93 11.10
CA ASN A 1000 26.66 2.26 9.77
C ASN A 1000 27.00 3.73 9.55
N ILE A 1001 26.35 4.68 10.27
CA ILE A 1001 26.61 6.12 10.09
C ILE A 1001 27.28 6.82 11.27
N ARG A 1002 27.44 6.16 12.44
CA ARG A 1002 27.97 6.81 13.65
C ARG A 1002 29.33 7.47 13.41
N THR A 1003 30.22 6.80 12.68
CA THR A 1003 31.56 7.28 12.30
C THR A 1003 31.55 8.35 11.20
N THR A 1004 30.47 8.47 10.43
CA THR A 1004 30.33 9.44 9.33
C THR A 1004 29.91 10.80 9.89
N HIS A 1005 30.87 11.69 10.09
CA HIS A 1005 30.65 13.00 10.72
C HIS A 1005 29.76 13.93 9.88
N ASN A 1006 29.88 13.89 8.55
CA ASN A 1006 29.04 14.67 7.64
C ASN A 1006 27.65 14.00 7.48
N PRO A 1007 26.54 14.66 7.89
CA PRO A 1007 25.20 14.08 7.82
C PRO A 1007 24.69 13.88 6.38
N GLN A 1008 25.21 14.62 5.38
CA GLN A 1008 24.83 14.44 3.98
C GLN A 1008 25.36 13.11 3.43
N ILE A 1009 26.63 12.81 3.71
CA ILE A 1009 27.25 11.51 3.36
C ILE A 1009 26.57 10.39 4.14
N ALA A 1010 26.23 10.60 5.42
CA ALA A 1010 25.49 9.62 6.21
C ALA A 1010 24.12 9.27 5.60
N ALA A 1011 23.36 10.28 5.15
CA ALA A 1011 22.07 10.06 4.50
C ALA A 1011 22.22 9.30 3.16
N LYS A 1012 23.25 9.60 2.35
CA LYS A 1012 23.53 8.86 1.11
C LYS A 1012 23.97 7.42 1.38
N LYS A 1013 24.87 7.20 2.34
CA LYS A 1013 25.33 5.86 2.74
C LYS A 1013 24.16 4.93 3.11
N LEU A 1014 23.17 5.41 3.86
CA LEU A 1014 21.98 4.61 4.19
C LEU A 1014 21.11 4.30 2.96
N GLN A 1015 21.05 5.21 1.98
CA GLN A 1015 20.36 4.96 0.71
C GLN A 1015 21.10 3.90 -0.12
N ASP A 1016 22.42 4.00 -0.23
CA ASP A 1016 23.23 3.05 -1.01
C ASP A 1016 23.17 1.65 -0.41
N ILE A 1017 23.31 1.51 0.92
CA ILE A 1017 23.16 0.21 1.61
C ILE A 1017 21.76 -0.38 1.34
N LEU A 1018 20.71 0.44 1.37
CA LEU A 1018 19.35 -0.01 1.06
C LEU A 1018 19.20 -0.47 -0.40
N GLN A 1019 19.85 0.22 -1.35
CA GLN A 1019 19.87 -0.16 -2.78
C GLN A 1019 20.73 -1.41 -3.05
N ALA A 1020 21.80 -1.60 -2.28
CA ALA A 1020 22.63 -2.81 -2.27
C ALA A 1020 21.84 -4.03 -1.74
N PHE A 1021 20.88 -3.82 -0.83
CA PHE A 1021 19.90 -4.83 -0.37
C PHE A 1021 18.70 -4.99 -1.32
N GLU A 1022 18.90 -4.75 -2.63
CA GLU A 1022 17.96 -4.98 -3.74
C GLU A 1022 16.69 -4.12 -3.72
N TYR A 1023 16.63 -3.08 -2.88
CA TYR A 1023 15.49 -2.15 -2.88
C TYR A 1023 15.60 -1.11 -4.01
N VAL A 1024 14.62 -1.11 -4.92
CA VAL A 1024 14.58 -0.20 -6.08
C VAL A 1024 13.37 0.77 -6.08
N GLY A 1025 12.74 0.93 -4.92
CA GLY A 1025 11.58 1.79 -4.72
C GLY A 1025 11.93 3.25 -4.38
N ASN A 1026 10.93 4.02 -3.95
CA ASN A 1026 11.16 5.37 -3.45
C ASN A 1026 11.72 5.32 -2.03
N VAL A 1027 12.78 6.09 -1.75
CA VAL A 1027 13.29 6.29 -0.39
C VAL A 1027 13.64 7.74 -0.16
N SER A 1028 13.42 8.19 1.07
CA SER A 1028 13.81 9.51 1.57
C SER A 1028 14.42 9.34 2.95
N ILE A 1029 15.57 9.96 3.17
CA ILE A 1029 16.32 9.92 4.43
C ILE A 1029 16.70 11.35 4.80
N ILE A 1030 16.48 11.72 6.06
CA ILE A 1030 16.99 12.94 6.68
C ILE A 1030 17.84 12.50 7.88
N VAL A 1031 19.06 13.03 7.98
CA VAL A 1031 19.97 12.83 9.12
C VAL A 1031 20.27 14.19 9.73
N ILE A 1032 20.04 14.35 11.03
CA ILE A 1032 20.32 15.59 11.77
C ILE A 1032 21.31 15.24 12.87
N ARG A 1033 22.52 15.83 12.84
CA ARG A 1033 23.60 15.58 13.79
C ARG A 1033 23.77 16.80 14.70
N PHE A 1034 23.75 16.57 16.02
CA PHE A 1034 23.87 17.64 17.01
C PHE A 1034 25.32 18.08 17.16
N LYS A 1035 25.57 19.39 17.32
CA LYS A 1035 26.92 19.91 17.56
C LYS A 1035 27.33 19.69 19.01
N ARG A 1036 28.54 19.19 19.23
CA ARG A 1036 29.13 19.09 20.57
C ARG A 1036 29.81 20.40 20.95
N ILE A 1037 29.60 20.87 22.18
CA ILE A 1037 30.11 22.16 22.69
C ILE A 1037 31.66 22.26 22.59
N GLN A 1038 32.38 21.14 22.52
CA GLN A 1038 33.84 21.10 22.40
C GLN A 1038 34.41 21.42 21.00
N GLU A 1039 33.61 21.48 19.94
CA GLU A 1039 34.11 21.68 18.56
C GLU A 1039 34.52 23.14 18.24
N GLU A 1040 34.16 24.12 19.08
CA GLU A 1040 34.47 25.54 18.84
C GLU A 1040 35.98 25.87 18.85
N CYS A 1041 36.83 25.02 19.45
CA CYS A 1041 38.26 25.31 19.58
C CYS A 1041 39.11 25.04 18.33
N CYS A 1042 38.61 24.30 17.32
CA CYS A 1042 39.46 23.84 16.20
C CYS A 1042 39.36 24.66 14.91
N TYR A 1043 38.32 25.48 14.72
CA TYR A 1043 38.05 26.13 13.42
C TYR A 1043 38.41 27.64 13.32
N ARG A 1044 38.82 28.30 14.42
CA ARG A 1044 39.06 29.77 14.40
C ARG A 1044 40.42 30.25 13.89
N ASN A 1045 41.39 29.36 13.64
CA ASN A 1045 42.78 29.75 13.30
C ASN A 1045 43.18 29.48 11.84
N ARG A 1046 42.42 29.99 10.86
CA ARG A 1046 42.88 30.21 9.46
C ARG A 1046 42.27 31.46 8.81
N ILE A 1047 42.72 32.64 9.22
CA ILE A 1047 42.64 33.87 8.42
C ILE A 1047 44.05 34.49 8.40
N PRO A 1048 44.63 34.86 7.24
CA PRO A 1048 45.96 35.45 7.16
C PRO A 1048 45.91 36.98 7.14
N GLU A 1049 46.39 37.64 8.20
CA GLU A 1049 46.63 39.09 8.20
C GLU A 1049 48.12 39.46 8.29
N ARG A 1050 48.44 40.61 7.70
CA ARG A 1050 49.82 41.07 7.44
C ARG A 1050 50.37 41.96 8.56
N SER A 1051 51.60 41.67 8.96
CA SER A 1051 52.64 42.61 9.42
C SER A 1051 52.26 43.80 10.33
N SER A 1052 52.65 43.74 11.61
CA SER A 1052 53.45 44.80 12.27
C SER A 1052 54.05 44.29 13.60
N THR A 1053 54.88 45.09 14.26
CA THR A 1053 56.04 44.64 15.06
C THR A 1053 55.93 44.81 16.59
N MET A 1054 56.58 43.88 17.32
CA MET A 1054 57.01 43.97 18.74
C MET A 1054 55.89 43.99 19.81
N VAL A 1055 56.02 43.47 21.05
CA VAL A 1055 57.17 43.01 21.88
C VAL A 1055 56.81 41.65 22.55
N LYS A 1056 57.80 40.77 22.84
CA LYS A 1056 57.60 39.56 23.68
C LYS A 1056 57.60 39.89 25.19
N PRO A 1057 56.78 39.18 25.97
CA PRO A 1057 57.38 38.44 27.09
C PRO A 1057 56.95 36.97 27.17
N THR A 1058 57.88 36.15 27.66
CA THR A 1058 57.67 34.81 28.24
C THR A 1058 56.74 34.90 29.47
N CYS A 1059 56.00 33.90 29.95
CA CYS A 1059 56.02 32.44 29.78
C CYS A 1059 54.59 31.91 30.09
N SER A 1060 54.22 30.61 30.07
CA SER A 1060 54.98 29.36 29.94
C SER A 1060 54.13 28.23 29.32
N LYS A 1061 54.64 26.99 29.36
CA LYS A 1061 53.89 25.74 29.21
C LYS A 1061 54.42 24.76 30.27
N SER A 1062 53.63 24.42 31.30
CA SER A 1062 54.03 23.37 32.27
C SER A 1062 52.88 22.51 32.81
N GLY A 1063 51.65 23.01 32.91
CA GLY A 1063 50.54 22.26 33.51
C GLY A 1063 50.09 21.00 32.75
N ILE A 1064 50.10 21.03 31.42
CA ILE A 1064 49.47 19.99 30.59
C ILE A 1064 50.36 18.73 30.42
N ASN A 1065 51.69 18.89 30.45
CA ASN A 1065 52.62 17.76 30.31
C ASN A 1065 52.79 16.96 31.62
N LEU A 1066 52.35 17.50 32.77
CA LEU A 1066 52.45 16.81 34.06
C LEU A 1066 51.33 15.78 34.24
N LEU A 1067 50.09 16.13 33.88
CA LEU A 1067 48.92 15.25 33.95
C LEU A 1067 49.07 14.02 33.06
N ARG A 1068 49.48 14.22 31.80
CA ARG A 1068 49.68 13.12 30.84
C ARG A 1068 50.75 12.12 31.27
N ASN A 1069 51.83 12.60 31.93
CA ASN A 1069 52.86 11.73 32.52
C ASN A 1069 52.40 10.96 33.77
N ILE A 1070 51.34 11.42 34.45
CA ILE A 1070 50.75 10.71 35.60
C ILE A 1070 49.78 9.64 35.09
N GLU A 1071 48.98 9.93 34.07
CA GLU A 1071 48.08 8.98 33.42
C GLU A 1071 48.86 7.83 32.76
N GLU A 1072 49.86 8.12 31.93
CA GLU A 1072 50.72 7.10 31.29
C GLU A 1072 51.47 6.23 32.31
N ARG A 1073 51.78 6.77 33.51
CA ARG A 1073 52.39 5.98 34.61
C ARG A 1073 51.39 5.13 35.38
N LEU A 1074 50.14 5.57 35.55
CA LEU A 1074 49.10 4.77 36.19
C LEU A 1074 48.68 3.60 35.29
N GLU A 1075 48.66 3.80 33.97
CA GLU A 1075 48.36 2.75 32.98
C GLU A 1075 49.48 1.68 32.95
N GLN A 1076 50.75 2.09 32.97
CA GLN A 1076 51.89 1.17 33.10
C GLN A 1076 51.93 0.42 34.45
N ILE A 1077 51.48 1.04 35.55
CA ILE A 1077 51.33 0.35 36.85
C ILE A 1077 50.19 -0.67 36.81
N SER A 1078 49.09 -0.36 36.11
CA SER A 1078 47.97 -1.30 35.90
C SER A 1078 48.40 -2.52 35.08
N GLU A 1079 49.12 -2.33 33.97
CA GLU A 1079 49.68 -3.45 33.19
C GLU A 1079 50.72 -4.27 33.97
N ALA A 1080 51.52 -3.62 34.83
CA ALA A 1080 52.49 -4.32 35.68
C ALA A 1080 51.81 -5.15 36.79
N ILE A 1081 50.70 -4.68 37.37
CA ILE A 1081 49.92 -5.45 38.36
C ILE A 1081 49.26 -6.66 37.70
N ASN A 1082 48.61 -6.48 36.55
CA ASN A 1082 47.98 -7.60 35.83
C ASN A 1082 49.01 -8.68 35.39
N LYS A 1083 50.24 -8.29 35.05
CA LYS A 1083 51.34 -9.23 34.77
C LYS A 1083 51.90 -9.96 35.99
N ILE A 1084 51.69 -9.45 37.21
CA ILE A 1084 52.12 -10.12 38.45
C ILE A 1084 51.11 -11.20 38.86
N ASP A 1085 49.82 -11.02 38.55
CA ASP A 1085 48.79 -12.03 38.82
C ASP A 1085 48.82 -13.23 37.84
N ASP A 1086 49.24 -13.04 36.58
CA ASP A 1086 49.27 -14.11 35.57
C ASP A 1086 50.46 -15.10 35.71
N ASP A 1087 51.59 -14.69 36.28
CA ASP A 1087 52.79 -15.55 36.43
C ASP A 1087 52.75 -16.46 37.68
N SER A 1088 51.60 -16.55 38.38
CA SER A 1088 51.49 -17.30 39.63
C SER A 1088 50.22 -18.16 39.80
N ASN A 1089 50.00 -19.15 38.92
CA ASN A 1089 49.69 -20.54 39.32
C ASN A 1089 49.47 -21.52 38.14
N ASN A 1090 50.43 -22.45 37.95
CA ASN A 1090 50.18 -23.73 37.29
C ASN A 1090 49.66 -24.75 38.33
N ASN A 1091 48.38 -25.13 38.28
CA ASN A 1091 47.84 -26.50 38.49
C ASN A 1091 46.32 -26.52 38.86
N CYS A 1092 45.57 -27.44 38.25
CA CYS A 1092 44.23 -27.93 38.65
C CYS A 1092 44.36 -29.39 39.14
N PRO A 1093 43.53 -29.94 40.07
CA PRO A 1093 42.19 -30.42 39.70
C PRO A 1093 41.07 -30.58 40.79
N VAL A 1094 39.81 -30.59 40.32
CA VAL A 1094 38.64 -31.46 40.67
C VAL A 1094 38.25 -31.83 42.14
N PHE A 1095 37.05 -31.36 42.53
CA PHE A 1095 36.03 -31.91 43.47
C PHE A 1095 36.42 -32.57 44.82
N GLN A 1096 35.92 -31.98 45.93
CA GLN A 1096 35.19 -32.75 46.94
C GLN A 1096 34.10 -31.92 47.65
N LEU A 1097 32.98 -32.57 48.02
CA LEU A 1097 31.86 -31.97 48.74
C LEU A 1097 32.12 -31.90 50.26
N TRP A 1098 31.58 -30.83 50.85
CA TRP A 1098 31.22 -30.69 52.27
C TRP A 1098 32.31 -30.70 53.34
N SER A 1099 31.88 -30.17 54.48
CA SER A 1099 32.62 -30.03 55.73
C SER A 1099 32.96 -31.38 56.38
N LYS A 1100 34.25 -31.81 56.29
CA LYS A 1100 35.12 -32.16 57.45
C LYS A 1100 36.45 -32.85 57.08
N LYS A 1101 37.56 -32.30 57.61
CA LYS A 1101 38.86 -32.93 58.01
C LYS A 1101 39.82 -33.55 56.94
N GLY A 1102 41.06 -33.04 56.90
CA GLY A 1102 42.29 -33.88 57.02
C GLY A 1102 43.32 -34.02 55.87
N SER A 1103 44.46 -33.30 55.97
CA SER A 1103 45.88 -33.75 55.79
C SER A 1103 46.43 -34.57 54.58
N PHE A 1104 47.47 -33.99 53.93
CA PHE A 1104 48.78 -34.56 53.46
C PHE A 1104 48.97 -35.51 52.20
N SER A 1105 49.71 -34.97 51.19
CA SER A 1105 50.93 -35.46 50.46
C SER A 1105 51.02 -36.61 49.39
N THR A 1106 51.59 -36.23 48.20
CA THR A 1106 52.74 -36.79 47.39
C THR A 1106 52.69 -37.94 46.33
N LEU A 1107 53.24 -37.60 45.12
CA LEU A 1107 54.25 -38.28 44.23
C LEU A 1107 53.92 -39.26 43.03
N GLU A 1108 54.52 -38.92 41.87
CA GLU A 1108 55.25 -39.73 40.81
C GLU A 1108 54.64 -40.49 39.58
N LEU A 1109 55.01 -40.00 38.38
CA LEU A 1109 55.64 -40.62 37.15
C LEU A 1109 55.21 -41.98 36.50
N MET A 1110 54.81 -41.92 35.20
CA MET A 1110 55.26 -42.68 33.96
C MET A 1110 55.72 -44.17 33.99
N PRO A 1111 55.75 -44.96 32.87
CA PRO A 1111 54.94 -45.01 31.61
C PRO A 1111 54.62 -46.46 31.05
N ASN A 1112 54.14 -46.55 29.79
CA ASN A 1112 54.23 -47.67 28.79
C ASN A 1112 53.11 -48.76 28.61
N ASN A 1113 52.78 -48.96 27.31
CA ASN A 1113 52.61 -50.24 26.55
C ASN A 1113 51.29 -51.07 26.45
N ILE A 1114 50.96 -51.40 25.17
CA ILE A 1114 50.67 -52.75 24.58
C ILE A 1114 49.22 -53.29 24.34
N ASP A 1115 49.02 -53.75 23.09
CA ASP A 1115 48.20 -54.84 22.49
C ASP A 1115 46.65 -54.97 22.44
N SER A 1116 46.15 -54.86 21.20
CA SER A 1116 45.56 -55.96 20.38
C SER A 1116 44.09 -56.46 20.49
N SER A 1117 43.66 -56.98 19.32
CA SER A 1117 42.76 -58.14 19.07
C SER A 1117 41.30 -57.93 18.61
N TRP A 1118 40.93 -58.76 17.62
CA TRP A 1118 39.61 -58.92 16.98
C TRP A 1118 38.72 -59.94 17.75
N PRO A 1119 37.41 -60.08 17.46
CA PRO A 1119 36.96 -61.04 16.42
C PRO A 1119 35.75 -60.60 15.56
N SER A 1120 35.40 -61.44 14.59
CA SER A 1120 34.51 -61.17 13.44
C SER A 1120 33.37 -62.21 13.26
N GLY A 1121 32.38 -61.89 12.42
CA GLY A 1121 31.36 -62.83 11.88
C GLY A 1121 30.02 -62.14 11.56
N SER A 1122 29.26 -62.45 10.49
CA SER A 1122 29.46 -63.42 9.39
C SER A 1122 28.44 -63.19 8.24
N SER A 1123 28.88 -63.34 6.96
CA SER A 1123 28.16 -63.79 5.72
C SER A 1123 26.64 -63.57 5.51
N ILE A 1124 26.16 -63.25 4.30
CA ILE A 1124 25.89 -64.20 3.19
C ILE A 1124 25.94 -63.54 1.78
N ILE A 1125 26.05 -64.35 0.72
CA ILE A 1125 26.55 -64.03 -0.64
C ILE A 1125 25.48 -64.17 -1.75
N SER A 1126 25.51 -63.28 -2.77
CA SER A 1126 25.34 -63.55 -4.23
C SER A 1126 25.39 -62.21 -4.99
N LYS A 1127 26.28 -61.87 -5.95
CA LYS A 1127 26.92 -62.46 -7.15
C LYS A 1127 26.08 -62.53 -8.44
N CYS A 1128 26.59 -61.82 -9.47
CA CYS A 1128 26.37 -61.96 -10.93
C CYS A 1128 24.98 -61.48 -11.47
N SER A 1129 24.85 -60.98 -12.72
CA SER A 1129 25.82 -60.79 -13.83
C SER A 1129 25.39 -59.72 -14.86
N THR A 1130 26.36 -59.30 -15.67
CA THR A 1130 26.30 -58.48 -16.90
C THR A 1130 25.20 -58.80 -17.92
N SER A 1131 24.69 -57.78 -18.65
CA SER A 1131 24.79 -57.71 -20.13
C SER A 1131 24.33 -56.37 -20.75
N ARG A 1132 24.95 -56.06 -21.91
CA ARG A 1132 24.54 -55.14 -23.00
C ARG A 1132 23.01 -55.12 -23.21
N GLY A 1133 22.31 -54.04 -23.59
CA GLY A 1133 22.70 -52.87 -24.38
C GLY A 1133 22.20 -53.04 -25.83
N VAL A 1134 21.29 -52.18 -26.31
CA VAL A 1134 20.93 -51.91 -27.73
C VAL A 1134 19.97 -50.69 -27.79
N SER A 1135 20.22 -49.78 -28.73
CA SER A 1135 19.24 -48.86 -29.32
C SER A 1135 19.08 -49.26 -30.80
N PRO A 1136 17.92 -49.02 -31.45
CA PRO A 1136 17.94 -47.93 -32.44
C PRO A 1136 16.62 -47.17 -32.66
N SER A 1137 16.75 -46.12 -33.47
CA SER A 1137 15.79 -45.12 -33.94
C SER A 1137 14.74 -45.60 -34.97
N SER A 1138 13.58 -44.92 -35.06
CA SER A 1138 13.15 -44.05 -36.19
C SER A 1138 11.61 -43.83 -36.28
N ALA A 1139 11.21 -42.66 -36.79
CA ALA A 1139 9.81 -42.22 -37.08
C ALA A 1139 9.56 -42.29 -38.63
N PRO A 1140 8.47 -41.77 -39.27
CA PRO A 1140 7.28 -40.99 -38.86
C PRO A 1140 5.95 -41.72 -39.28
N PRO A 1141 4.75 -41.12 -39.59
CA PRO A 1141 4.28 -39.72 -39.56
C PRO A 1141 2.85 -39.46 -38.98
N ASP A 1142 2.43 -38.19 -39.12
CA ASP A 1142 1.07 -37.58 -38.98
C ASP A 1142 0.07 -38.02 -40.09
N PRO A 1143 -1.29 -37.87 -39.97
CA PRO A 1143 -1.93 -36.59 -39.61
C PRO A 1143 -3.32 -36.56 -38.91
N HIS A 1144 -3.74 -35.32 -38.59
CA HIS A 1144 -5.07 -34.79 -38.18
C HIS A 1144 -5.57 -35.16 -36.76
N ASN A 1145 -5.57 -34.25 -35.76
CA ASN A 1145 -6.23 -32.93 -35.62
C ASN A 1145 -7.73 -33.03 -35.32
N ASP A 1146 -8.13 -32.78 -34.05
CA ASP A 1146 -9.04 -31.65 -33.79
C ASP A 1146 -9.03 -31.14 -32.33
N GLN A 1147 -9.40 -29.87 -32.22
CA GLN A 1147 -9.14 -28.94 -31.12
C GLN A 1147 -10.07 -29.12 -29.91
N ILE A 1148 -9.56 -28.88 -28.70
CA ILE A 1148 -10.13 -27.96 -27.69
C ILE A 1148 -9.00 -27.60 -26.71
N LEU A 1149 -8.52 -26.35 -26.80
CA LEU A 1149 -7.57 -25.75 -25.84
C LEU A 1149 -8.34 -24.86 -24.87
N THR A 1150 -8.35 -25.21 -23.58
CA THR A 1150 -8.89 -24.35 -22.53
C THR A 1150 -7.79 -23.44 -21.98
N ASP A 1151 -7.76 -22.20 -22.45
CA ASP A 1151 -6.80 -21.18 -22.01
C ASP A 1151 -6.86 -20.92 -20.50
N ARG A 1152 -5.78 -21.26 -19.79
CA ARG A 1152 -5.53 -20.75 -18.43
C ARG A 1152 -5.05 -19.30 -18.51
N PHE A 1153 -5.99 -18.36 -18.61
CA PHE A 1153 -5.71 -16.92 -18.64
C PHE A 1153 -5.03 -16.43 -17.34
N SER A 1154 -3.72 -16.18 -17.43
CA SER A 1154 -2.94 -15.53 -16.37
C SER A 1154 -3.36 -14.08 -16.16
N ILE A 1155 -3.81 -13.75 -14.94
CA ILE A 1155 -4.22 -12.40 -14.49
C ILE A 1155 -3.13 -11.34 -14.78
N ARG A 1156 -1.85 -11.74 -14.76
CA ARG A 1156 -0.70 -10.86 -15.01
C ARG A 1156 -0.67 -10.25 -16.43
N LYS A 1157 -1.31 -10.88 -17.43
CA LYS A 1157 -1.44 -10.32 -18.79
C LYS A 1157 -2.61 -9.35 -18.96
N LYS A 1158 -3.63 -9.38 -18.09
CA LYS A 1158 -4.75 -8.41 -18.14
C LYS A 1158 -4.32 -7.03 -17.61
N ILE A 1159 -3.49 -7.00 -16.57
CA ILE A 1159 -2.96 -5.75 -15.99
C ILE A 1159 -2.12 -4.99 -17.05
N ASP A 1160 -1.21 -5.70 -17.74
CA ASP A 1160 -0.35 -5.13 -18.79
C ASP A 1160 -1.11 -4.65 -20.04
N MET A 1161 -2.40 -5.03 -20.20
CA MET A 1161 -3.27 -4.55 -21.28
C MET A 1161 -4.04 -3.29 -20.90
N TYR A 1162 -4.47 -3.15 -19.62
CA TYR A 1162 -5.16 -1.95 -19.13
C TYR A 1162 -4.23 -0.73 -19.05
N ASP A 1163 -2.96 -0.92 -18.68
CA ASP A 1163 -1.97 0.16 -18.66
C ASP A 1163 -1.62 0.66 -20.08
N ARG A 1164 -1.67 -0.20 -21.10
CA ARG A 1164 -1.47 0.21 -22.50
C ARG A 1164 -2.67 0.95 -23.08
N LEU A 1165 -3.90 0.53 -22.75
CA LEU A 1165 -5.13 1.17 -23.25
C LEU A 1165 -5.36 2.56 -22.63
N SER A 1166 -5.02 2.76 -21.36
CA SER A 1166 -5.12 4.08 -20.71
C SER A 1166 -4.10 5.09 -21.28
N ALA A 1167 -2.88 4.65 -21.62
CA ALA A 1167 -1.85 5.50 -22.22
C ALA A 1167 -2.23 6.02 -23.61
N VAL A 1168 -2.86 5.18 -24.46
CA VAL A 1168 -3.27 5.56 -25.82
C VAL A 1168 -4.38 6.62 -25.80
N ALA A 1169 -5.37 6.50 -24.90
CA ALA A 1169 -6.44 7.50 -24.76
C ALA A 1169 -5.94 8.87 -24.27
N ILE A 1170 -4.87 8.88 -23.45
CA ILE A 1170 -4.24 10.12 -22.96
C ILE A 1170 -3.36 10.77 -24.04
N ALA A 1171 -2.73 10.00 -24.93
CA ALA A 1171 -1.98 10.54 -26.06
C ALA A 1171 -2.90 11.23 -27.08
N ASP A 1172 -3.99 10.56 -27.49
CA ASP A 1172 -4.92 11.04 -28.53
C ASP A 1172 -5.67 12.31 -28.10
N SER A 1173 -6.03 12.41 -26.80
CA SER A 1173 -6.62 13.62 -26.22
C SER A 1173 -5.63 14.79 -26.13
N LYS A 1174 -4.34 14.53 -25.88
CA LYS A 1174 -3.29 15.55 -25.84
C LYS A 1174 -2.94 16.09 -27.23
N GLU A 1175 -2.88 15.24 -28.26
CA GLU A 1175 -2.77 15.67 -29.66
C GLU A 1175 -3.98 16.50 -30.10
N ARG A 1176 -5.22 16.07 -29.79
CA ARG A 1176 -6.42 16.86 -30.09
C ARG A 1176 -6.42 18.22 -29.40
N PHE A 1177 -6.00 18.29 -28.14
CA PHE A 1177 -5.91 19.56 -27.41
C PHE A 1177 -4.81 20.46 -27.97
N GLN A 1178 -3.67 19.91 -28.41
CA GLN A 1178 -2.61 20.67 -29.08
C GLN A 1178 -3.02 21.15 -30.47
N ARG A 1179 -3.70 20.33 -31.29
CA ARG A 1179 -4.25 20.76 -32.59
C ARG A 1179 -5.35 21.81 -32.42
N ALA A 1180 -6.23 21.66 -31.43
CA ALA A 1180 -7.21 22.70 -31.10
C ALA A 1180 -6.53 24.01 -30.67
N ARG A 1181 -5.49 23.95 -29.82
CA ARG A 1181 -4.71 25.13 -29.41
C ARG A 1181 -3.97 25.78 -30.58
N SER A 1182 -3.44 24.99 -31.52
CA SER A 1182 -2.79 25.49 -32.74
C SER A 1182 -3.79 26.19 -33.66
N ASN A 1183 -4.92 25.56 -33.97
CA ASN A 1183 -5.97 26.14 -34.82
C ASN A 1183 -6.56 27.43 -34.21
N VAL A 1184 -6.78 27.47 -32.89
CA VAL A 1184 -7.21 28.70 -32.20
C VAL A 1184 -6.11 29.78 -32.25
N SER A 1185 -4.83 29.41 -32.13
CA SER A 1185 -3.72 30.35 -32.25
C SER A 1185 -3.52 30.90 -33.67
N GLU A 1186 -3.84 30.13 -34.72
CA GLU A 1186 -3.82 30.61 -36.11
C GLU A 1186 -5.04 31.48 -36.43
N GLN A 1187 -6.24 31.08 -36.01
CA GLN A 1187 -7.44 31.90 -36.20
C GLN A 1187 -7.38 33.25 -35.47
N LEU A 1188 -6.72 33.31 -34.31
CA LEU A 1188 -6.47 34.56 -33.59
C LEU A 1188 -5.37 35.43 -34.26
N ARG A 1189 -4.41 34.84 -34.99
CA ARG A 1189 -3.44 35.61 -35.80
C ARG A 1189 -4.04 36.22 -37.06
N LEU A 1190 -5.07 35.59 -37.62
CA LEU A 1190 -5.75 36.06 -38.84
C LEU A 1190 -6.86 37.09 -38.59
N ARG A 1191 -7.18 37.41 -37.33
CA ARG A 1191 -8.24 38.36 -36.96
C ARG A 1191 -7.90 39.22 -35.73
N THR A 1192 -7.00 40.18 -35.89
CA THR A 1192 -7.14 41.57 -35.38
C THR A 1192 -5.94 42.43 -35.79
N PRO A 1193 -6.12 43.67 -36.28
CA PRO A 1193 -5.06 44.66 -36.25
C PRO A 1193 -4.91 45.22 -34.82
N GLU A 1194 -3.64 45.45 -34.45
CA GLU A 1194 -3.11 46.23 -33.32
C GLU A 1194 -4.03 46.58 -32.13
N GLY A 1195 -3.68 46.01 -30.96
CA GLY A 1195 -3.75 46.77 -29.71
C GLY A 1195 -5.05 46.71 -28.91
N LYS A 1196 -5.42 45.53 -28.39
CA LYS A 1196 -5.93 45.31 -27.01
C LYS A 1196 -6.36 43.85 -26.79
N ILE A 1197 -5.79 43.20 -25.76
CA ILE A 1197 -6.47 42.43 -24.69
C ILE A 1197 -5.39 41.66 -23.89
N MET A 1198 -4.98 42.25 -22.78
CA MET A 1198 -4.24 41.59 -21.69
C MET A 1198 -5.21 41.45 -20.52
N LYS A 1199 -6.19 40.51 -20.60
CA LYS A 1199 -7.12 40.23 -19.47
C LYS A 1199 -7.95 38.93 -19.50
N LEU A 1200 -7.67 37.95 -20.37
CA LEU A 1200 -8.44 36.69 -20.44
C LEU A 1200 -7.53 35.45 -20.43
N TYR A 1201 -6.82 35.23 -19.31
CA TYR A 1201 -6.12 33.96 -19.02
C TYR A 1201 -6.09 33.62 -17.51
N LYS A 1202 -7.21 33.87 -16.81
CA LYS A 1202 -7.52 33.31 -15.49
C LYS A 1202 -9.03 33.07 -15.31
N VAL A 1203 -9.52 32.02 -15.94
CA VAL A 1203 -10.61 31.15 -15.47
C VAL A 1203 -10.18 29.72 -15.80
#